data_AF-A0A1T2L213-F1
#
_entry.id   AF-A0A1T2L213-F1
#
_cell.length_a   1.000
_cell.length_b   1.000
_cell.length_c   1.000
_cell.angle_alpha   90.00
_cell.angle_beta   90.00
_cell.angle_gamma   90.00
#
_symmetry.space_group_name_H-M   'P 1'
#
loop_
_entity.id
_entity.type
_entity.pdbx_description
1 polymer ?
#
loop_
_entity_poly.entity_id
_entity_poly.type
_entity_poly.pdbx_seq_one_letter_code
_entity_poly.pdbx_strand_id
1 'polypeptide(L)'
;MQKHLVGFCEFEADRKRAAAATLLAQDFRLWQNINNLKVTFGDGSERFLSDEERLTLGNKLTTSKKMSWDQVRKILDSPERSTFFNLERTYKSGLMGNQSAALLSNAVGKKIWKALGEREQEALITDLLTITDDDGLLKRLRRHWHLDEAVVSKLLKVRLPKGYMHLSSMEMRNIVPHLKRAATEDDQGLNYAEACKAAGYNHTNPQALRNDNAIPYPGTVARVKKRKGAVIEPNHADELLQPHVEIGELRNPMVERALYQVRRVVNAIIQRYGKPDIIRVEMARDLKANSRQREEMEKRNRSNEKFNNSARERLVEYGIAHPSRSDLIKYRLWEECEQVCPYTGQSINMDGLFGDNPQFDIEHIIPYSRCLDDSYMNKTLCARKENADKGNLTPAEYYSKNEVRYKEVLARAKNLPYPKFKRFALDAIKDLDEFVSQQLNETRYIARQAIAFLSQLGVKVEPVKGGTTALLRHAWGIGGLLNDSGVKTRLDHRHHAVDALTVALTTRSAVRALNTGYLREGRLRVEEQRQPMPKLREQSIEVLDRVVVSHKAQRKLKGSLHEETLYGFSDKRDEKGNKLVTIRKPLSMLKPKDLELIKDETLREYAKAHLANHGDMKSAFGQIPTTFTIPSKSGSRVPVNKVRLSYPLNVEAVGKGPRKRHVKTGSNHHMAIYRSTNTKGEEKWLGRVVTTLQGAQRKVNGEPLIDIEGAEGEQFHIALHINDMVELEHKGERIICYLQMMMQRGEVIFRPHTDATVKADRTFQISKRPETMRKSGLRLLQVDAIGKL
;
A
#
# COMPACT_ATOMS: atom_id res chain seq x y z
N MET A 1 13.46 -16.67 -12.76
CA MET A 1 13.70 -15.25 -12.39
C MET A 1 12.80 -14.32 -13.21
N GLN A 2 11.97 -13.47 -12.61
CA GLN A 2 11.12 -12.51 -13.35
C GLN A 2 11.95 -11.30 -13.82
N LYS A 3 12.74 -11.48 -14.88
CA LYS A 3 13.72 -10.48 -15.39
C LYS A 3 13.13 -9.09 -15.64
N HIS A 4 11.87 -9.01 -16.06
CA HIS A 4 11.17 -7.74 -16.28
C HIS A 4 10.93 -6.96 -14.97
N LEU A 5 10.86 -7.63 -13.81
CA LEU A 5 10.63 -6.96 -12.54
C LEU A 5 11.87 -6.30 -11.93
N VAL A 6 13.07 -6.64 -12.41
CA VAL A 6 14.34 -6.11 -11.90
C VAL A 6 14.44 -4.62 -12.23
N GLY A 7 14.82 -3.81 -11.23
CA GLY A 7 15.03 -2.38 -11.41
C GLY A 7 16.19 -2.06 -12.35
N PHE A 8 16.18 -0.84 -12.88
CA PHE A 8 17.29 -0.32 -13.66
C PHE A 8 18.41 0.23 -12.78
N CYS A 9 19.57 0.32 -13.39
CA CYS A 9 20.76 0.85 -12.78
C CYS A 9 20.62 2.30 -12.34
N GLU A 10 21.44 2.73 -11.38
CA GLU A 10 21.42 4.11 -10.89
C GLU A 10 22.12 5.09 -11.85
N PHE A 11 23.25 4.71 -12.47
CA PHE A 11 23.93 5.55 -13.48
C PHE A 11 23.50 5.23 -14.92
N GLU A 12 23.23 3.96 -15.25
CA GLU A 12 22.87 3.49 -16.59
C GLU A 12 21.39 3.06 -16.69
N ALA A 13 20.52 3.99 -17.09
CA ALA A 13 19.07 3.78 -17.13
C ALA A 13 18.59 2.64 -18.06
N ASP A 14 19.42 2.17 -18.99
CA ASP A 14 19.11 1.09 -19.92
C ASP A 14 19.51 -0.31 -19.41
N ARG A 15 20.32 -0.39 -18.34
CA ARG A 15 20.82 -1.65 -17.80
C ARG A 15 20.07 -2.09 -16.55
N LYS A 16 19.91 -3.41 -16.41
CA LYS A 16 19.35 -4.01 -15.18
C LYS A 16 20.41 -4.08 -14.08
N ARG A 17 19.94 -3.92 -12.84
CA ARG A 17 20.73 -4.13 -11.63
C ARG A 17 21.31 -5.54 -11.58
N ALA A 18 22.54 -5.67 -11.08
CA ALA A 18 23.17 -6.97 -10.92
C ALA A 18 22.57 -7.73 -9.74
N ALA A 19 22.50 -9.06 -9.84
CA ALA A 19 22.14 -9.89 -8.69
C ALA A 19 23.21 -9.77 -7.60
N ALA A 20 22.77 -9.66 -6.34
CA ALA A 20 23.68 -9.50 -5.19
C ALA A 20 24.63 -10.70 -5.03
N ALA A 21 24.26 -11.87 -5.54
CA ALA A 21 25.06 -13.08 -5.48
C ALA A 21 26.23 -13.15 -6.47
N THR A 22 26.30 -12.27 -7.47
CA THR A 22 27.43 -12.25 -8.43
C THR A 22 28.74 -11.97 -7.71
N LEU A 23 29.87 -12.53 -8.19
CA LEU A 23 31.16 -12.34 -7.53
C LEU A 23 31.53 -10.86 -7.47
N LEU A 24 31.31 -10.15 -8.57
CA LEU A 24 31.55 -8.73 -8.67
C LEU A 24 30.69 -7.90 -7.71
N ALA A 25 29.42 -8.26 -7.50
CA ALA A 25 28.57 -7.57 -6.51
C ALA A 25 29.04 -7.81 -5.07
N GLN A 26 29.49 -9.04 -4.77
CA GLN A 26 30.07 -9.37 -3.46
C GLN A 26 31.36 -8.58 -3.22
N ASP A 27 32.23 -8.48 -4.22
CA ASP A 27 33.46 -7.70 -4.18
C ASP A 27 33.18 -6.21 -4.02
N PHE A 28 32.26 -5.65 -4.80
CA PHE A 28 31.85 -4.26 -4.69
C PHE A 28 31.37 -3.90 -3.28
N ARG A 29 30.55 -4.75 -2.66
CA ARG A 29 30.11 -4.57 -1.27
C ARG A 29 31.28 -4.70 -0.29
N LEU A 30 32.13 -5.71 -0.49
CA LEU A 30 33.27 -6.00 0.38
C LEU A 30 34.24 -4.82 0.44
N TRP A 31 34.68 -4.32 -0.71
CA TRP A 31 35.67 -3.25 -0.79
C TRP A 31 35.14 -1.90 -0.31
N GLN A 32 33.84 -1.62 -0.50
CA GLN A 32 33.21 -0.48 0.16
C GLN A 32 33.28 -0.57 1.69
N ASN A 33 33.02 -1.76 2.26
CA ASN A 33 33.11 -1.94 3.70
C ASN A 33 34.54 -1.80 4.21
N ILE A 34 35.53 -2.32 3.48
CA ILE A 34 36.95 -2.19 3.83
C ILE A 34 37.40 -0.73 3.80
N ASN A 35 37.09 0.00 2.73
CA ASN A 35 37.52 1.41 2.58
C ASN A 35 36.78 2.35 3.55
N ASN A 36 35.61 1.95 4.05
CA ASN A 36 34.88 2.67 5.10
C ASN A 36 35.26 2.23 6.52
N LEU A 37 36.14 1.24 6.68
CA LEU A 37 36.52 0.73 7.99
C LEU A 37 37.48 1.71 8.67
N LYS A 38 37.06 2.18 9.85
CA LYS A 38 37.88 3.00 10.73
C LYS A 38 38.21 2.22 12.00
N VAL A 39 39.43 2.39 12.46
CA VAL A 39 39.97 1.89 13.71
C VAL A 39 39.95 3.03 14.72
N THR A 40 39.27 2.83 15.84
CA THR A 40 39.29 3.72 17.00
C THR A 40 40.17 3.08 18.07
N PHE A 41 41.17 3.79 18.55
CA PHE A 41 42.09 3.33 19.60
C PHE A 41 41.59 3.69 21.01
N GLY A 42 42.20 3.11 22.04
CA GLY A 42 41.81 3.32 23.44
C GLY A 42 41.91 4.77 23.92
N ASP A 43 42.73 5.59 23.26
CA ASP A 43 42.86 7.04 23.48
C ASP A 43 41.78 7.89 22.79
N GLY A 44 40.89 7.25 22.02
CA GLY A 44 39.82 7.89 21.26
C GLY A 44 40.25 8.42 19.88
N SER A 45 41.51 8.25 19.48
CA SER A 45 41.97 8.59 18.13
C SER A 45 41.37 7.64 17.09
N GLU A 46 41.05 8.16 15.90
CA GLU A 46 40.49 7.37 14.80
C GLU A 46 41.35 7.47 13.54
N ARG A 47 41.60 6.35 12.87
CA ARG A 47 42.19 6.32 11.52
C ARG A 47 41.50 5.32 10.60
N PHE A 48 41.64 5.52 9.30
CA PHE A 48 41.32 4.49 8.31
C PHE A 48 42.43 3.42 8.28
N LEU A 49 42.10 2.27 7.68
CA LEU A 49 43.12 1.26 7.38
C LEU A 49 44.14 1.79 6.36
N SER A 50 45.41 1.44 6.57
CA SER A 50 46.47 1.59 5.57
C SER A 50 46.23 0.64 4.38
N ASP A 51 46.91 0.86 3.27
CA ASP A 51 46.75 0.00 2.10
C ASP A 51 47.14 -1.45 2.34
N GLU A 52 48.24 -1.66 3.05
CA GLU A 52 48.70 -3.01 3.37
C GLU A 52 47.66 -3.76 4.20
N GLU A 53 47.08 -3.09 5.20
CA GLU A 53 45.96 -3.59 6.00
C GLU A 53 44.72 -3.88 5.14
N ARG A 54 44.35 -2.95 4.23
CA ARG A 54 43.19 -3.09 3.33
C ARG A 54 43.37 -4.28 2.38
N LEU A 55 44.53 -4.40 1.74
CA LEU A 55 44.84 -5.48 0.80
C LEU A 55 44.90 -6.84 1.51
N THR A 56 45.55 -6.90 2.67
CA THR A 56 45.64 -8.11 3.49
C THR A 56 44.25 -8.60 3.92
N LEU A 57 43.42 -7.69 4.44
CA LEU A 57 42.06 -8.00 4.87
C LEU A 57 41.17 -8.38 3.68
N GLY A 58 41.27 -7.65 2.56
CA GLY A 58 40.53 -7.91 1.32
C GLY A 58 40.83 -9.29 0.72
N ASN A 59 42.10 -9.66 0.61
CA ASN A 59 42.52 -10.96 0.08
C ASN A 59 41.96 -12.13 0.92
N LYS A 60 41.95 -12.00 2.25
CA LYS A 60 41.37 -13.02 3.15
C LYS A 60 39.85 -13.09 3.08
N LEU A 61 39.18 -11.94 2.99
CA LEU A 61 37.71 -11.87 2.90
C LEU A 61 37.16 -12.32 1.55
N THR A 62 37.94 -12.25 0.48
CA THR A 62 37.52 -12.72 -0.87
C THR A 62 37.29 -14.24 -0.90
N THR A 63 37.91 -14.99 0.01
CA THR A 63 37.74 -16.46 0.11
C THR A 63 36.92 -16.90 1.33
N SER A 64 36.47 -15.95 2.15
CA SER A 64 35.78 -16.21 3.41
C SER A 64 34.33 -15.73 3.37
N LYS A 65 33.40 -16.50 3.95
CA LYS A 65 32.00 -16.08 4.07
C LYS A 65 31.85 -14.88 5.01
N LYS A 66 32.61 -14.89 6.11
CA LYS A 66 32.60 -13.89 7.19
C LYS A 66 33.90 -14.04 8.00
N MET A 67 34.40 -12.96 8.58
CA MET A 67 35.43 -12.98 9.63
C MET A 67 34.89 -12.32 10.91
N SER A 68 35.12 -12.93 12.08
CA SER A 68 34.77 -12.30 13.36
C SER A 68 35.64 -11.05 13.59
N TRP A 69 35.19 -10.12 14.43
CA TRP A 69 35.99 -8.94 14.77
C TRP A 69 37.32 -9.30 15.44
N ASP A 70 37.34 -10.36 16.25
CA ASP A 70 38.60 -10.88 16.82
C ASP A 70 39.57 -11.36 15.73
N GLN A 71 39.06 -12.03 14.68
CA GLN A 71 39.89 -12.42 13.54
C GLN A 71 40.39 -11.19 12.77
N VAL A 72 39.56 -10.16 12.62
CA VAL A 72 39.98 -8.90 11.98
C VAL A 72 41.08 -8.22 12.79
N ARG A 73 40.94 -8.09 14.12
CA ARG A 73 41.99 -7.53 15.00
C ARG A 73 43.30 -8.29 14.89
N LYS A 74 43.23 -9.63 14.87
CA LYS A 74 44.41 -10.49 14.71
C LYS A 74 45.09 -10.33 13.34
N ILE A 75 44.33 -10.07 12.29
CA ILE A 75 44.88 -9.89 10.93
C ILE A 75 45.56 -8.53 10.78
N LEU A 76 45.02 -7.52 11.44
CA LEU A 76 45.55 -6.15 11.42
C LEU A 76 46.64 -5.92 12.47
N ASP A 77 47.09 -7.00 13.14
CA ASP A 77 48.09 -6.97 14.21
C ASP A 77 47.82 -5.89 15.27
N SER A 78 46.54 -5.69 15.60
CA SER A 78 46.11 -4.63 16.52
C SER A 78 46.37 -5.08 17.96
N PRO A 79 47.28 -4.42 18.70
CA PRO A 79 47.81 -4.96 19.96
C PRO A 79 46.84 -4.87 21.16
N GLU A 80 45.66 -4.23 21.04
CA GLU A 80 44.79 -3.97 22.20
C GLU A 80 43.35 -4.50 22.07
N ARG A 81 42.79 -4.91 23.22
CA ARG A 81 41.34 -5.18 23.39
C ARG A 81 40.48 -3.91 23.33
N SER A 82 41.10 -2.73 23.47
CA SER A 82 40.47 -1.40 23.45
C SER A 82 40.12 -0.91 22.03
N THR A 83 40.64 -1.57 20.98
CA THR A 83 40.41 -1.18 19.60
C THR A 83 38.97 -1.49 19.15
N PHE A 84 38.27 -0.48 18.64
CA PHE A 84 36.91 -0.59 18.13
C PHE A 84 36.86 -0.24 16.64
N PHE A 85 36.17 -1.06 15.83
CA PHE A 85 35.88 -0.66 14.45
C PHE A 85 34.51 0.01 14.33
N ASN A 86 34.42 1.12 13.59
CA ASN A 86 33.15 1.83 13.36
C ASN A 86 32.02 0.92 12.85
N LEU A 87 32.36 -0.07 12.02
CA LEU A 87 31.43 -1.04 11.45
C LEU A 87 31.02 -2.16 12.43
N GLU A 88 31.63 -2.29 13.61
CA GLU A 88 31.16 -3.23 14.66
C GLU A 88 29.72 -2.92 15.08
N ARG A 89 29.31 -1.64 15.03
CA ARG A 89 27.94 -1.20 15.34
C ARG A 89 26.93 -1.78 14.35
N THR A 90 27.31 -1.83 13.07
CA THR A 90 26.46 -2.28 11.96
C THR A 90 26.53 -3.80 11.77
N TYR A 91 27.72 -4.39 11.85
CA TYR A 91 27.97 -5.81 11.61
C TYR A 91 28.46 -6.51 12.87
N LYS A 92 27.60 -6.63 13.88
CA LYS A 92 28.00 -7.10 15.22
C LYS A 92 28.68 -8.47 15.24
N SER A 93 28.33 -9.36 14.32
CA SER A 93 28.87 -10.73 14.28
C SER A 93 30.16 -10.91 13.47
N GLY A 94 30.70 -9.82 12.91
CA GLY A 94 31.90 -9.82 12.09
C GLY A 94 31.72 -9.24 10.69
N LEU A 95 32.83 -9.01 10.01
CA LEU A 95 32.89 -8.42 8.68
C LEU A 95 32.57 -9.48 7.60
N MET A 96 31.61 -9.16 6.73
CA MET A 96 31.09 -10.09 5.74
C MET A 96 31.95 -10.12 4.46
N GLY A 97 32.58 -11.25 4.16
CA GLY A 97 33.40 -11.48 2.96
C GLY A 97 32.60 -11.87 1.72
N ASN A 98 33.25 -12.44 0.71
CA ASN A 98 32.58 -12.90 -0.51
C ASN A 98 31.84 -14.22 -0.23
N GLN A 99 30.54 -14.11 0.08
CA GLN A 99 29.73 -15.24 0.50
C GLN A 99 29.54 -16.27 -0.62
N SER A 100 29.35 -15.80 -1.85
CA SER A 100 29.14 -16.66 -3.01
C SER A 100 30.37 -17.51 -3.28
N ALA A 101 31.56 -16.88 -3.35
CA ALA A 101 32.82 -17.60 -3.55
C ALA A 101 33.06 -18.63 -2.44
N ALA A 102 32.87 -18.26 -1.17
CA ALA A 102 33.09 -19.17 -0.05
C ALA A 102 32.10 -20.37 -0.03
N LEU A 103 30.82 -20.11 -0.30
CA LEU A 103 29.80 -21.18 -0.33
C LEU A 103 30.04 -22.15 -1.49
N LEU A 104 30.31 -21.63 -2.68
CA LEU A 104 30.52 -22.45 -3.86
C LEU A 104 31.85 -23.19 -3.79
N SER A 105 32.93 -22.53 -3.36
CA SER A 105 34.22 -23.19 -3.15
C SER A 105 34.15 -24.34 -2.14
N ASN A 106 33.29 -24.25 -1.13
CA ASN A 106 33.07 -25.35 -0.18
C ASN A 106 32.19 -26.46 -0.77
N ALA A 107 31.23 -26.12 -1.63
CA ALA A 107 30.33 -27.08 -2.26
C ALA A 107 31.03 -27.89 -3.37
N VAL A 108 31.74 -27.22 -4.28
CA VAL A 108 32.46 -27.88 -5.39
C VAL A 108 33.88 -28.33 -5.02
N GLY A 109 34.42 -27.82 -3.92
CA GLY A 109 35.79 -28.08 -3.50
C GLY A 109 36.79 -27.05 -4.04
N LYS A 110 37.77 -26.67 -3.21
CA LYS A 110 38.70 -25.56 -3.48
C LYS A 110 39.51 -25.72 -4.77
N LYS A 111 39.93 -26.95 -5.10
CA LYS A 111 40.71 -27.24 -6.32
C LYS A 111 39.88 -27.00 -7.58
N ILE A 112 38.65 -27.54 -7.61
CA ILE A 112 37.72 -27.40 -8.73
C ILE A 112 37.31 -25.93 -8.88
N TRP A 113 36.95 -25.27 -7.78
CA TRP A 113 36.58 -23.85 -7.80
C TRP A 113 37.69 -22.97 -8.40
N LYS A 114 38.95 -23.20 -8.01
CA LYS A 114 40.09 -22.46 -8.56
C LYS A 114 40.31 -22.74 -10.05
N ALA A 115 40.04 -23.96 -10.52
CA ALA A 115 40.23 -24.36 -11.91
C ALA A 115 39.19 -23.75 -12.87
N LEU A 116 37.95 -23.50 -12.42
CA LEU A 116 36.87 -22.92 -13.23
C LEU A 116 37.18 -21.49 -13.77
N GLY A 117 38.15 -20.77 -13.18
CA GLY A 117 38.43 -19.39 -13.55
C GLY A 117 37.23 -18.43 -13.35
N GLU A 118 37.44 -17.12 -13.53
CA GLU A 118 36.40 -16.14 -13.18
C GLU A 118 35.15 -16.24 -14.07
N ARG A 119 35.32 -16.51 -15.37
CA ARG A 119 34.21 -16.58 -16.33
C ARG A 119 33.28 -17.76 -16.03
N GLU A 120 33.83 -18.95 -15.76
CA GLU A 120 32.99 -20.12 -15.49
C GLU A 120 32.41 -20.07 -14.07
N GLN A 121 33.14 -19.52 -13.08
CA GLN A 121 32.57 -19.28 -11.75
C GLN A 121 31.30 -18.41 -11.81
N GLU A 122 31.34 -17.32 -12.60
CA GLU A 122 30.18 -16.43 -12.78
C GLU A 122 29.05 -17.09 -13.59
N ALA A 123 29.38 -17.94 -14.57
CA ALA A 123 28.40 -18.73 -15.30
C ALA A 123 27.70 -19.76 -14.39
N LEU A 124 28.42 -20.42 -13.49
CA LEU A 124 27.85 -21.34 -12.51
C LEU A 124 26.89 -20.62 -11.55
N ILE A 125 27.28 -19.44 -11.06
CA ILE A 125 26.39 -18.57 -10.26
C ILE A 125 25.13 -18.21 -11.05
N THR A 126 25.27 -17.87 -12.32
CA THR A 126 24.13 -17.52 -13.18
C THR A 126 23.17 -18.68 -13.35
N ASP A 127 23.67 -19.90 -13.58
CA ASP A 127 22.83 -21.10 -13.67
C ASP A 127 22.07 -21.33 -12.34
N LEU A 128 22.77 -21.25 -11.21
CA LEU A 128 22.18 -21.39 -9.86
C LEU A 128 21.13 -20.31 -9.53
N LEU A 129 21.21 -19.12 -10.14
CA LEU A 129 20.25 -18.04 -9.92
C LEU A 129 19.07 -18.06 -10.89
N THR A 130 19.28 -18.56 -12.11
CA THR A 130 18.29 -18.47 -13.19
C THR A 130 17.41 -19.71 -13.30
N ILE A 131 17.96 -20.88 -13.01
CA ILE A 131 17.25 -22.17 -13.03
C ILE A 131 16.64 -22.39 -11.66
N THR A 132 15.32 -22.24 -11.57
CA THR A 132 14.57 -22.32 -10.30
C THR A 132 13.95 -23.70 -10.05
N ASP A 133 14.04 -24.60 -11.02
CA ASP A 133 13.55 -25.96 -10.96
C ASP A 133 14.70 -26.90 -10.59
N ASP A 134 14.54 -27.68 -9.52
CA ASP A 134 15.60 -28.52 -8.98
C ASP A 134 16.01 -29.64 -9.95
N ASP A 135 15.04 -30.21 -10.68
CA ASP A 135 15.30 -31.24 -11.70
C ASP A 135 16.07 -30.69 -12.89
N GLY A 136 15.68 -29.50 -13.36
CA GLY A 136 16.36 -28.77 -14.43
C GLY A 136 17.77 -28.36 -14.04
N LEU A 137 17.97 -27.89 -12.80
CA LEU A 137 19.28 -27.52 -12.28
C LEU A 137 20.18 -28.75 -12.12
N LEU A 138 19.66 -29.86 -11.60
CA LEU A 138 20.36 -31.14 -11.50
C LEU A 138 20.84 -31.60 -12.89
N LYS A 139 19.97 -31.58 -13.90
CA LYS A 139 20.34 -31.93 -15.29
C LYS A 139 21.42 -31.00 -15.84
N ARG A 140 21.33 -29.69 -15.58
CA ARG A 140 22.32 -28.70 -16.01
C ARG A 140 23.69 -28.95 -15.36
N LEU A 141 23.74 -29.18 -14.05
CA LEU A 141 24.97 -29.44 -13.30
C LEU A 141 25.66 -30.74 -13.75
N ARG A 142 24.89 -31.79 -14.08
CA ARG A 142 25.48 -33.06 -14.57
C ARG A 142 25.96 -32.97 -16.02
N ARG A 143 25.14 -32.40 -16.92
CA ARG A 143 25.40 -32.47 -18.37
C ARG A 143 26.35 -31.39 -18.89
N HIS A 144 26.32 -30.19 -18.30
CA HIS A 144 27.15 -29.08 -18.75
C HIS A 144 28.40 -28.91 -17.88
N TRP A 145 28.24 -29.00 -16.55
CA TRP A 145 29.34 -28.80 -15.60
C TRP A 145 30.11 -30.10 -15.29
N HIS A 146 29.59 -31.26 -15.71
CA HIS A 146 30.20 -32.58 -15.50
C HIS A 146 30.59 -32.87 -14.04
N LEU A 147 29.78 -32.37 -13.09
CA LEU A 147 30.03 -32.52 -11.66
C LEU A 147 29.50 -33.86 -11.14
N ASP A 148 30.21 -34.44 -10.17
CA ASP A 148 29.81 -35.68 -9.51
C ASP A 148 28.54 -35.52 -8.66
N GLU A 149 27.87 -36.64 -8.34
CA GLU A 149 26.63 -36.65 -7.56
C GLU A 149 26.75 -36.01 -6.17
N ALA A 150 27.90 -36.18 -5.52
CA ALA A 150 28.13 -35.65 -4.19
C ALA A 150 28.20 -34.11 -4.21
N VAL A 151 28.86 -33.53 -5.21
CA VAL A 151 28.96 -32.09 -5.46
C VAL A 151 27.63 -31.52 -5.92
N VAL A 152 26.91 -32.21 -6.82
CA VAL A 152 25.57 -31.79 -7.27
C VAL A 152 24.61 -31.70 -6.08
N SER A 153 24.57 -32.72 -5.22
CA SER A 153 23.73 -32.73 -4.01
C SER A 153 24.07 -31.58 -3.05
N LYS A 154 25.35 -31.23 -2.91
CA LYS A 154 25.78 -30.05 -2.14
C LYS A 154 25.34 -28.75 -2.80
N LEU A 155 25.51 -28.60 -4.11
CA LEU A 155 25.16 -27.40 -4.87
C LEU A 155 23.65 -27.10 -4.85
N LEU A 156 22.80 -28.12 -4.96
CA LEU A 156 21.33 -27.96 -4.86
C LEU A 156 20.91 -27.36 -3.49
N LYS A 157 21.71 -27.63 -2.45
CA LYS A 157 21.49 -27.10 -1.09
C LYS A 157 22.12 -25.72 -0.86
N VAL A 158 22.99 -25.23 -1.75
CA VAL A 158 23.63 -23.91 -1.60
C VAL A 158 22.58 -22.80 -1.68
N ARG A 159 22.72 -21.79 -0.80
CA ARG A 159 21.85 -20.62 -0.76
C ARG A 159 22.68 -19.36 -0.98
N LEU A 160 22.66 -18.88 -2.21
CA LEU A 160 23.34 -17.65 -2.59
C LEU A 160 22.63 -16.40 -2.03
N PRO A 161 23.36 -15.29 -1.82
CA PRO A 161 22.76 -14.03 -1.38
C PRO A 161 21.60 -13.57 -2.27
N LYS A 162 20.43 -13.34 -1.68
CA LYS A 162 19.24 -12.87 -2.40
C LYS A 162 19.28 -11.36 -2.64
N GLY A 163 18.58 -10.91 -3.68
CA GLY A 163 18.39 -9.50 -3.99
C GLY A 163 19.28 -9.01 -5.14
N TYR A 164 19.28 -7.70 -5.33
CA TYR A 164 20.02 -7.02 -6.39
C TYR A 164 20.76 -5.82 -5.81
N MET A 165 21.91 -5.49 -6.39
CA MET A 165 22.61 -4.24 -6.10
C MET A 165 21.83 -3.05 -6.68
N HIS A 166 22.17 -1.82 -6.29
CA HIS A 166 21.65 -0.63 -6.97
C HIS A 166 22.31 -0.38 -8.33
N LEU A 167 23.50 -0.97 -8.55
CA LEU A 167 24.29 -0.85 -9.78
C LEU A 167 24.22 -2.10 -10.68
N SER A 168 24.61 -1.94 -11.94
CA SER A 168 24.70 -2.99 -12.96
C SER A 168 26.05 -3.68 -12.86
N SER A 169 26.16 -4.88 -13.43
CA SER A 169 27.46 -5.56 -13.47
C SER A 169 28.47 -4.78 -14.31
N MET A 170 28.03 -4.00 -15.31
CA MET A 170 28.93 -3.18 -16.12
C MET A 170 29.55 -2.05 -15.29
N GLU A 171 28.73 -1.31 -14.56
CA GLU A 171 29.23 -0.20 -13.74
C GLU A 171 30.13 -0.67 -12.61
N MET A 172 29.77 -1.77 -11.96
CA MET A 172 30.63 -2.34 -10.92
C MET A 172 31.98 -2.79 -11.49
N ARG A 173 32.07 -3.24 -12.76
CA ARG A 173 33.37 -3.54 -13.39
C ARG A 173 34.24 -2.29 -13.54
N ASN A 174 33.62 -1.13 -13.71
CA ASN A 174 34.36 0.14 -13.80
C ASN A 174 34.75 0.65 -12.40
N ILE A 175 33.88 0.52 -11.39
CA ILE A 175 34.11 1.10 -10.05
C ILE A 175 35.00 0.23 -9.17
N VAL A 176 34.83 -1.10 -9.19
CA VAL A 176 35.55 -2.03 -8.30
C VAL A 176 37.07 -1.94 -8.44
N PRO A 177 37.68 -1.80 -9.64
CA PRO A 177 39.12 -1.58 -9.77
C PRO A 177 39.61 -0.36 -8.99
N HIS A 178 38.87 0.75 -9.01
CA HIS A 178 39.21 1.95 -8.25
C HIS A 178 39.02 1.77 -6.74
N LEU A 179 38.07 0.94 -6.29
CA LEU A 179 37.94 0.59 -4.88
C LEU A 179 39.09 -0.31 -4.39
N LYS A 180 39.61 -1.17 -5.27
CA LYS A 180 40.70 -2.13 -5.01
C LYS A 180 42.09 -1.51 -5.14
N ARG A 181 42.22 -0.32 -5.75
CA ARG A 181 43.53 0.28 -5.99
C ARG A 181 44.26 0.53 -4.66
N ALA A 182 45.58 0.33 -4.70
CA ALA A 182 46.47 0.83 -3.66
C ALA A 182 46.40 2.37 -3.64
N ALA A 183 46.53 2.97 -2.48
CA ALA A 183 46.63 4.40 -2.37
C ALA A 183 47.89 4.92 -3.04
N THR A 184 47.84 6.20 -3.34
CA THR A 184 48.96 6.96 -3.89
C THR A 184 49.56 7.82 -2.78
N GLU A 185 50.71 8.46 -3.04
CA GLU A 185 51.27 9.45 -2.10
C GLU A 185 50.24 10.55 -1.72
N ASP A 186 49.25 10.80 -2.58
CA ASP A 186 48.24 11.84 -2.44
C ASP A 186 46.89 11.38 -1.81
N ASP A 187 46.66 10.08 -1.55
CA ASP A 187 45.42 9.60 -0.94
C ASP A 187 45.58 8.34 -0.07
N GLN A 188 44.51 7.85 0.56
CA GLN A 188 44.49 6.60 1.38
C GLN A 188 43.63 5.51 0.71
N GLY A 189 43.53 5.59 -0.62
CA GLY A 189 42.66 4.84 -1.51
C GLY A 189 41.20 5.31 -1.46
N LEU A 190 40.41 4.87 -2.43
CA LEU A 190 39.17 5.57 -2.75
C LEU A 190 37.96 5.00 -2.03
N ASN A 191 37.21 5.86 -1.34
CA ASN A 191 35.85 5.52 -0.90
C ASN A 191 34.90 5.43 -2.11
N TYR A 192 33.64 5.02 -1.88
CA TYR A 192 32.67 4.87 -2.97
C TYR A 192 32.48 6.14 -3.81
N ALA A 193 32.40 7.31 -3.16
CA ALA A 193 32.18 8.57 -3.86
C ALA A 193 33.36 8.92 -4.77
N GLU A 194 34.58 8.73 -4.29
CA GLU A 194 35.80 8.99 -5.06
C GLU A 194 36.01 7.94 -6.16
N ALA A 195 35.73 6.66 -5.88
CA ALA A 195 35.83 5.59 -6.87
C ALA A 195 34.80 5.79 -8.00
N CYS A 196 33.60 6.27 -7.68
CA CYS A 196 32.64 6.72 -8.69
C CYS A 196 33.23 7.86 -9.53
N LYS A 197 33.78 8.91 -8.89
CA LYS A 197 34.38 10.05 -9.59
C LYS A 197 35.52 9.61 -10.52
N ALA A 198 36.41 8.75 -10.04
CA ALA A 198 37.52 8.19 -10.82
C ALA A 198 37.03 7.34 -12.00
N ALA A 199 35.92 6.62 -11.84
CA ALA A 199 35.25 5.88 -12.91
C ALA A 199 34.38 6.76 -13.84
N GLY A 200 34.40 8.08 -13.67
CA GLY A 200 33.64 9.03 -14.47
C GLY A 200 32.13 9.05 -14.13
N TYR A 201 31.77 8.84 -12.87
CA TYR A 201 30.39 8.90 -12.37
C TYR A 201 30.23 9.94 -11.26
N ASN A 202 29.10 10.64 -11.26
CA ASN A 202 28.74 11.54 -10.18
C ASN A 202 27.79 10.85 -9.20
N HIS A 203 28.30 10.36 -8.07
CA HIS A 203 27.48 9.65 -7.08
C HIS A 203 26.36 10.51 -6.45
N THR A 204 26.50 11.85 -6.45
CA THR A 204 25.47 12.77 -5.92
C THR A 204 24.40 13.10 -6.94
N ASN A 205 24.76 13.05 -8.23
CA ASN A 205 23.84 13.21 -9.35
C ASN A 205 24.11 12.12 -10.39
N PRO A 206 23.60 10.90 -10.16
CA PRO A 206 23.81 9.77 -11.06
C PRO A 206 23.35 9.99 -12.50
N GLN A 207 22.49 10.98 -12.70
CA GLN A 207 21.91 11.36 -13.99
C GLN A 207 22.62 12.55 -14.65
N ALA A 208 23.64 13.13 -14.00
CA ALA A 208 24.47 14.17 -14.60
C ALA A 208 25.25 13.58 -15.80
N LEU A 209 25.27 14.32 -16.89
CA LEU A 209 26.01 13.96 -18.10
C LEU A 209 27.49 13.74 -17.79
N ARG A 210 28.11 12.81 -18.52
CA ARG A 210 29.47 12.33 -18.27
C ARG A 210 30.58 13.35 -18.57
N ASN A 211 30.28 14.51 -19.15
CA ASN A 211 31.17 15.66 -19.34
C ASN A 211 30.35 16.89 -19.81
N ASP A 212 30.78 18.10 -19.44
CA ASP A 212 30.11 19.39 -19.71
C ASP A 212 29.96 19.76 -21.21
N ASN A 213 30.40 18.93 -22.15
CA ASN A 213 30.27 19.17 -23.60
C ASN A 213 29.72 17.98 -24.41
N ALA A 214 29.14 16.96 -23.77
CA ALA A 214 28.54 15.84 -24.47
C ALA A 214 27.01 16.03 -24.59
N ILE A 215 26.53 16.15 -25.84
CA ILE A 215 25.13 16.02 -26.25
C ILE A 215 24.48 14.86 -25.45
N PRO A 216 23.25 15.02 -24.92
CA PRO A 216 22.65 14.05 -24.02
C PRO A 216 22.71 12.63 -24.56
N TYR A 217 23.30 11.72 -23.79
CA TYR A 217 23.14 10.29 -24.02
C TYR A 217 21.62 9.98 -23.96
N PRO A 218 21.05 9.28 -24.96
CA PRO A 218 19.62 9.02 -25.08
C PRO A 218 19.13 7.95 -24.08
N GLY A 219 19.23 8.29 -22.79
CA GLY A 219 18.70 7.52 -21.66
C GLY A 219 17.83 8.37 -20.72
N THR A 220 17.89 9.70 -20.83
CA THR A 220 16.91 10.65 -20.25
C THR A 220 16.03 11.31 -21.32
N VAL A 221 16.25 10.99 -22.59
CA VAL A 221 15.23 11.13 -23.63
C VAL A 221 14.58 9.76 -23.73
N ALA A 222 13.35 9.66 -23.23
CA ALA A 222 12.27 8.97 -23.91
C ALA A 222 12.70 7.94 -24.96
N ARG A 223 12.28 6.68 -24.77
CA ARG A 223 11.88 5.87 -25.92
C ARG A 223 10.67 6.54 -26.57
N VAL A 224 10.88 7.65 -27.27
CA VAL A 224 10.03 8.04 -28.37
C VAL A 224 10.18 6.91 -29.37
N LYS A 225 9.13 6.08 -29.52
CA LYS A 225 8.96 5.35 -30.77
C LYS A 225 8.94 6.42 -31.85
N LYS A 226 10.09 6.64 -32.50
CA LYS A 226 10.23 7.58 -33.61
C LYS A 226 9.15 7.25 -34.64
N ARG A 227 8.11 8.07 -34.72
CA ARG A 227 7.45 8.29 -36.01
C ARG A 227 8.49 9.05 -36.84
N LYS A 228 9.00 8.43 -37.91
CA LYS A 228 9.90 9.10 -38.85
C LYS A 228 9.22 10.38 -39.35
N GLY A 229 9.86 11.54 -39.19
CA GLY A 229 9.50 12.76 -39.94
C GLY A 229 8.99 13.99 -39.17
N ALA A 230 9.11 14.10 -37.84
CA ALA A 230 8.75 15.34 -37.14
C ALA A 230 10.02 16.13 -36.75
N VAL A 231 10.24 17.27 -37.41
CA VAL A 231 11.13 18.34 -36.95
C VAL A 231 10.46 18.98 -35.74
N ILE A 232 11.14 19.03 -34.59
CA ILE A 232 10.62 19.67 -33.38
C ILE A 232 11.23 21.08 -33.36
N GLU A 233 10.43 22.07 -33.75
CA GLU A 233 10.69 23.46 -33.36
C GLU A 233 10.46 23.63 -31.85
N PRO A 234 11.22 24.51 -31.16
CA PRO A 234 11.10 24.72 -29.71
C PRO A 234 9.75 25.36 -29.38
N ASN A 235 8.75 24.53 -29.11
CA ASN A 235 7.41 24.95 -28.72
C ASN A 235 7.37 25.33 -27.24
N HIS A 236 6.40 26.17 -26.85
CA HIS A 236 5.97 26.53 -25.47
C HIS A 236 5.70 25.36 -24.48
N ALA A 237 6.07 24.13 -24.82
CA ALA A 237 5.88 22.92 -24.03
C ALA A 237 6.89 22.77 -22.87
N ASP A 238 8.00 23.53 -22.85
CA ASP A 238 9.06 23.41 -21.84
C ASP A 238 8.74 24.07 -20.50
N GLU A 239 7.62 24.80 -20.38
CA GLU A 239 7.22 25.50 -19.15
C GLU A 239 6.30 24.69 -18.24
N LEU A 240 5.64 23.65 -18.77
CA LEU A 240 4.64 22.86 -18.03
C LEU A 240 5.15 21.47 -17.67
N LEU A 241 4.60 20.92 -16.59
CA LEU A 241 4.91 19.57 -16.17
C LEU A 241 4.33 18.59 -17.20
N GLN A 242 5.20 17.81 -17.83
CA GLN A 242 4.82 16.85 -18.88
C GLN A 242 4.12 15.61 -18.30
N PRO A 243 3.33 14.87 -19.10
CA PRO A 243 2.73 13.63 -18.64
C PRO A 243 3.82 12.69 -18.12
N HIS A 244 3.55 12.07 -16.99
CA HIS A 244 4.44 11.11 -16.38
C HIS A 244 4.47 9.81 -17.20
N VAL A 245 5.22 9.80 -18.29
CA VAL A 245 5.48 8.61 -19.10
C VAL A 245 6.83 7.98 -18.69
N GLU A 246 7.68 8.70 -17.94
CA GLU A 246 9.12 8.41 -17.93
C GLU A 246 9.84 8.49 -16.56
N ILE A 247 9.15 8.54 -15.42
CA ILE A 247 9.82 8.16 -14.15
C ILE A 247 9.67 6.65 -14.03
N GLY A 248 10.77 5.94 -14.31
CA GLY A 248 10.84 4.50 -14.57
C GLY A 248 9.73 3.66 -13.93
N GLU A 249 8.95 2.97 -14.79
CA GLU A 249 7.86 2.03 -14.46
C GLU A 249 7.32 2.17 -13.03
N LEU A 250 6.63 3.27 -12.71
CA LEU A 250 5.88 3.37 -11.46
C LEU A 250 4.75 2.34 -11.45
N ARG A 251 4.99 1.16 -10.88
CA ARG A 251 4.00 0.07 -10.85
C ARG A 251 2.90 0.24 -9.79
N ASN A 252 2.88 1.38 -9.08
CA ASN A 252 1.85 1.66 -8.08
C ASN A 252 0.79 2.61 -8.64
N PRO A 253 -0.43 2.13 -8.96
CA PRO A 253 -1.48 2.93 -9.61
C PRO A 253 -2.00 4.07 -8.71
N MET A 254 -1.88 3.94 -7.39
CA MET A 254 -2.25 5.02 -6.46
C MET A 254 -1.28 6.19 -6.57
N VAL A 255 0.02 5.91 -6.71
CA VAL A 255 1.06 6.91 -6.89
C VAL A 255 0.91 7.60 -8.24
N GLU A 256 0.72 6.84 -9.33
CA GLU A 256 0.48 7.41 -10.66
C GLU A 256 -0.72 8.36 -10.65
N ARG A 257 -1.84 7.93 -10.03
CA ARG A 257 -3.03 8.76 -9.91
C ARG A 257 -2.78 10.03 -9.11
N ALA A 258 -2.01 9.96 -8.03
CA ALA A 258 -1.65 11.11 -7.21
C ALA A 258 -0.76 12.09 -7.99
N LEU A 259 0.30 11.61 -8.65
CA LEU A 259 1.17 12.44 -9.48
C LEU A 259 0.40 13.09 -10.64
N TYR A 260 -0.57 12.39 -11.23
CA TYR A 260 -1.44 12.99 -12.24
C TYR A 260 -2.32 14.12 -11.67
N GLN A 261 -2.82 14.02 -10.43
CA GLN A 261 -3.51 15.16 -9.81
C GLN A 261 -2.54 16.31 -9.50
N VAL A 262 -1.36 16.02 -8.97
CA VAL A 262 -0.31 17.03 -8.73
C VAL A 262 0.01 17.79 -10.01
N ARG A 263 0.22 17.08 -11.12
CA ARG A 263 0.44 17.69 -12.45
C ARG A 263 -0.67 18.64 -12.84
N ARG A 264 -1.93 18.23 -12.68
CA ARG A 264 -3.09 19.07 -13.05
C ARG A 264 -3.13 20.36 -12.23
N VAL A 265 -2.93 20.25 -10.93
CA VAL A 265 -2.92 21.40 -10.01
C VAL A 265 -1.77 22.34 -10.34
N VAL A 266 -0.54 21.82 -10.45
CA VAL A 266 0.65 22.62 -10.71
C VAL A 266 0.59 23.28 -12.08
N ASN A 267 0.17 22.57 -13.13
CA ASN A 267 0.03 23.18 -14.45
C ASN A 267 -1.04 24.27 -14.47
N ALA A 268 -2.16 24.08 -13.76
CA ALA A 268 -3.19 25.12 -13.64
C ALA A 268 -2.67 26.36 -12.88
N ILE A 269 -1.83 26.17 -11.85
CA ILE A 269 -1.14 27.27 -11.16
C ILE A 269 -0.19 27.99 -12.12
N ILE A 270 0.66 27.25 -12.85
CA ILE A 270 1.64 27.83 -13.78
C ILE A 270 0.93 28.63 -14.88
N GLN A 271 -0.13 28.08 -15.46
CA GLN A 271 -0.91 28.76 -16.50
C GLN A 271 -1.52 30.07 -16.02
N ARG A 272 -1.87 30.17 -14.73
CA ARG A 272 -2.58 31.33 -14.19
C ARG A 272 -1.67 32.38 -13.56
N TYR A 273 -0.63 31.94 -12.86
CA TYR A 273 0.22 32.79 -12.03
C TYR A 273 1.68 32.79 -12.46
N GLY A 274 2.03 32.03 -13.52
CA GLY A 274 3.41 31.81 -13.92
C GLY A 274 4.12 30.75 -13.08
N LYS A 275 5.37 30.48 -13.46
CA LYS A 275 6.20 29.45 -12.84
C LYS A 275 6.58 29.86 -11.41
N PRO A 276 6.36 29.00 -10.40
CA PRO A 276 6.70 29.33 -9.02
C PRO A 276 8.22 29.32 -8.78
N ASP A 277 8.71 30.23 -7.93
CA ASP A 277 10.13 30.27 -7.54
C ASP A 277 10.53 29.01 -6.74
N ILE A 278 9.65 28.58 -5.84
CA ILE A 278 9.87 27.48 -4.91
C ILE A 278 8.59 26.64 -4.80
N ILE A 279 8.73 25.32 -4.92
CA ILE A 279 7.65 24.37 -4.59
C ILE A 279 8.03 23.61 -3.33
N ARG A 280 7.19 23.68 -2.30
CA ARG A 280 7.38 22.93 -1.05
C ARG A 280 6.45 21.73 -1.00
N VAL A 281 7.01 20.56 -0.71
CA VAL A 281 6.25 19.30 -0.65
C VAL A 281 6.36 18.70 0.74
N GLU A 282 5.23 18.47 1.39
CA GLU A 282 5.19 17.79 2.68
C GLU A 282 5.57 16.32 2.53
N MET A 283 6.52 15.88 3.35
CA MET A 283 6.97 14.51 3.48
C MET A 283 6.51 13.98 4.84
N ALA A 284 5.94 12.78 4.86
CA ALA A 284 5.71 12.03 6.10
C ALA A 284 7.03 11.47 6.70
N ARG A 285 8.04 12.33 6.85
CA ARG A 285 9.31 12.05 7.54
C ARG A 285 9.22 12.56 8.97
N ASP A 286 9.59 11.71 9.90
CA ASP A 286 9.65 12.06 11.32
C ASP A 286 10.76 13.10 11.58
N LEU A 287 10.62 13.83 12.68
CA LEU A 287 11.71 14.66 13.21
C LEU A 287 12.93 13.78 13.51
N LYS A 288 14.13 14.39 13.53
CA LYS A 288 15.34 13.61 13.84
C LYS A 288 15.18 13.04 15.25
N ALA A 289 15.22 11.71 15.36
CA ALA A 289 15.23 11.04 16.65
C ALA A 289 16.40 11.55 17.50
N ASN A 290 16.13 11.82 18.78
CA ASN A 290 17.16 12.17 19.75
C ASN A 290 18.04 10.94 20.08
N SER A 291 19.14 11.13 20.82
CA SER A 291 20.11 10.07 21.11
C SER A 291 19.44 8.84 21.76
N ARG A 292 18.62 9.08 22.80
CA ARG A 292 17.87 8.04 23.52
C ARG A 292 16.93 7.26 22.60
N GLN A 293 16.15 7.95 21.76
CA GLN A 293 15.24 7.31 20.80
C GLN A 293 16.00 6.46 19.77
N ARG A 294 17.19 6.88 19.32
CA ARG A 294 18.04 6.07 18.43
C ARG A 294 18.51 4.80 19.12
N GLU A 295 18.96 4.91 20.36
CA GLU A 295 19.39 3.76 21.16
C GLU A 295 18.24 2.77 21.39
N GLU A 296 17.04 3.25 21.72
CA GLU A 296 15.83 2.43 21.88
C GLU A 296 15.47 1.71 20.55
N MET A 297 15.53 2.42 19.42
CA MET A 297 15.30 1.83 18.10
C MET A 297 16.34 0.75 17.76
N GLU A 298 17.63 1.00 18.03
CA GLU A 298 18.70 0.03 17.82
C GLU A 298 18.57 -1.20 18.72
N LYS A 299 18.18 -1.01 19.98
CA LYS A 299 17.91 -2.10 20.93
C LYS A 299 16.75 -2.96 20.44
N ARG A 300 15.66 -2.34 19.98
CA ARG A 300 14.50 -3.04 19.40
C ARG A 300 14.86 -3.80 18.13
N ASN A 301 15.60 -3.19 17.21
CA ASN A 301 16.05 -3.85 15.98
C ASN A 301 16.93 -5.06 16.27
N ARG A 302 17.86 -4.94 17.24
CA ARG A 302 18.67 -6.06 17.74
C ARG A 302 17.83 -7.21 18.27
N SER A 303 16.86 -6.91 19.14
CA SER A 303 15.99 -7.92 19.72
C SER A 303 15.22 -8.66 18.64
N ASN A 304 14.72 -7.93 17.63
CA ASN A 304 14.03 -8.50 16.48
C ASN A 304 14.93 -9.40 15.62
N GLU A 305 16.18 -9.00 15.40
CA GLU A 305 17.14 -9.80 14.62
C GLU A 305 17.51 -11.08 15.36
N LYS A 306 17.82 -10.98 16.66
CA LYS A 306 18.16 -12.12 17.51
C LYS A 306 17.03 -13.15 17.54
N PHE A 307 15.80 -12.68 17.72
CA PHE A 307 14.59 -13.49 17.64
C PHE A 307 14.44 -14.18 16.28
N ASN A 308 14.63 -13.44 15.17
CA ASN A 308 14.47 -14.02 13.83
C ASN A 308 15.51 -15.10 13.54
N ASN A 309 16.72 -14.97 14.09
CA ASN A 309 17.77 -15.97 13.92
C ASN A 309 17.45 -17.23 14.73
N SER A 310 17.06 -17.10 16.01
CA SER A 310 16.65 -18.26 16.82
C SER A 310 15.42 -18.96 16.23
N ALA A 311 14.43 -18.19 15.74
CA ALA A 311 13.26 -18.75 15.07
C ALA A 311 13.64 -19.54 13.81
N ARG A 312 14.60 -19.06 13.00
CA ARG A 312 15.08 -19.82 11.84
C ARG A 312 15.72 -21.14 12.24
N GLU A 313 16.58 -21.13 13.26
CA GLU A 313 17.26 -22.33 13.74
C GLU A 313 16.25 -23.38 14.19
N ARG A 314 15.28 -22.99 15.04
CA ARG A 314 14.23 -23.90 15.51
C ARG A 314 13.35 -24.45 14.39
N LEU A 315 13.00 -23.63 13.40
CA LEU A 315 12.19 -24.07 12.26
C LEU A 315 12.95 -25.04 11.33
N VAL A 316 14.26 -24.84 11.17
CA VAL A 316 15.12 -25.77 10.41
C VAL A 316 15.24 -27.11 11.14
N GLU A 317 15.46 -27.08 12.45
CA GLU A 317 15.52 -28.28 13.31
C GLU A 317 14.20 -29.07 13.25
N TYR A 318 13.07 -28.37 13.26
CA TYR A 318 11.75 -28.96 13.11
C TYR A 318 11.50 -29.63 11.74
N GLY A 319 12.28 -29.29 10.71
CA GLY A 319 12.19 -29.90 9.37
C GLY A 319 11.83 -28.93 8.24
N ILE A 320 11.59 -27.64 8.54
CA ILE A 320 11.42 -26.63 7.50
C ILE A 320 12.80 -26.17 7.03
N ALA A 321 13.32 -26.84 6.00
CA ALA A 321 14.64 -26.55 5.47
C ALA A 321 14.84 -25.06 5.09
N HIS A 322 13.78 -24.37 4.67
CA HIS A 322 13.84 -22.97 4.21
C HIS A 322 12.72 -22.09 4.79
N PRO A 323 12.85 -21.62 6.05
CA PRO A 323 11.85 -20.75 6.66
C PRO A 323 11.67 -19.45 5.89
N SER A 324 10.47 -19.21 5.39
CA SER A 324 10.07 -17.99 4.71
C SER A 324 9.84 -16.85 5.71
N ARG A 325 9.67 -15.62 5.22
CA ARG A 325 9.24 -14.50 6.07
C ARG A 325 7.90 -14.78 6.74
N SER A 326 7.00 -15.48 6.04
CA SER A 326 5.70 -15.86 6.60
C SER A 326 5.87 -16.83 7.77
N ASP A 327 6.78 -17.79 7.64
CA ASP A 327 7.03 -18.79 8.69
C ASP A 327 7.63 -18.13 9.94
N LEU A 328 8.54 -17.17 9.76
CA LEU A 328 9.08 -16.38 10.87
C LEU A 328 8.01 -15.52 11.56
N ILE A 329 7.03 -15.01 10.79
CA ILE A 329 5.90 -14.29 11.37
C ILE A 329 5.00 -15.26 12.14
N LYS A 330 4.66 -16.43 11.57
CA LYS A 330 3.88 -17.47 12.26
C LYS A 330 4.54 -17.89 13.56
N TYR A 331 5.84 -18.18 13.52
CA TYR A 331 6.61 -18.55 14.69
C TYR A 331 6.64 -17.46 15.76
N ARG A 332 6.79 -16.19 15.33
CA ARG A 332 6.73 -15.05 16.25
C ARG A 332 5.36 -14.91 16.91
N LEU A 333 4.29 -15.08 16.15
CA LEU A 333 2.93 -15.05 16.70
C LEU A 333 2.69 -16.23 17.65
N TRP A 334 3.28 -17.38 17.38
CA TRP A 334 3.21 -18.57 18.23
C TRP A 334 3.86 -18.36 19.60
N GLU A 335 5.07 -17.79 19.65
CA GLU A 335 5.69 -17.41 20.93
C GLU A 335 4.96 -16.24 21.60
N GLU A 336 4.45 -15.26 20.84
CA GLU A 336 3.71 -14.11 21.39
C GLU A 336 2.38 -14.50 22.06
N CYS A 337 1.66 -15.49 21.51
CA CYS A 337 0.43 -16.00 22.11
C CYS A 337 0.67 -17.11 23.14
N GLU A 338 1.91 -17.26 23.63
CA GLU A 338 2.29 -18.27 24.62
C GLU A 338 1.88 -19.69 24.20
N GLN A 339 1.92 -19.97 22.88
CA GLN A 339 1.55 -21.26 22.30
C GLN A 339 0.08 -21.64 22.57
N VAL A 340 -0.79 -20.67 22.84
CA VAL A 340 -2.22 -20.87 23.06
C VAL A 340 -3.01 -19.98 22.11
N CYS A 341 -4.01 -20.55 21.45
CA CYS A 341 -4.91 -19.80 20.57
C CYS A 341 -5.69 -18.75 21.39
N PRO A 342 -5.55 -17.43 21.10
CA PRO A 342 -6.27 -16.39 21.83
C PRO A 342 -7.80 -16.53 21.74
N TYR A 343 -8.29 -17.05 20.61
CA TYR A 343 -9.72 -17.23 20.36
C TYR A 343 -10.30 -18.45 21.08
N THR A 344 -9.68 -19.62 20.95
CA THR A 344 -10.25 -20.89 21.41
C THR A 344 -9.65 -21.40 22.72
N GLY A 345 -8.49 -20.91 23.15
CA GLY A 345 -7.73 -21.44 24.28
C GLY A 345 -7.04 -22.78 24.01
N GLN A 346 -7.13 -23.31 22.78
CA GLN A 346 -6.44 -24.54 22.40
C GLN A 346 -4.93 -24.33 22.36
N SER A 347 -4.17 -25.29 22.89
CA SER A 347 -2.72 -25.31 22.75
C SER A 347 -2.33 -25.49 21.28
N ILE A 348 -1.35 -24.73 20.84
CA ILE A 348 -0.77 -24.74 19.50
C ILE A 348 0.59 -25.42 19.63
N ASN A 349 0.74 -26.60 19.06
CA ASN A 349 2.05 -27.22 18.90
C ASN A 349 2.64 -26.93 17.51
N MET A 350 3.91 -27.29 17.30
CA MET A 350 4.60 -27.04 16.02
C MET A 350 3.92 -27.77 14.85
N ASP A 351 3.48 -29.02 15.03
CA ASP A 351 2.77 -29.79 13.99
C ASP A 351 1.42 -29.19 13.61
N GLY A 352 0.66 -28.71 14.60
CA GLY A 352 -0.62 -28.03 14.38
C GLY A 352 -0.49 -26.69 13.67
N LEU A 353 0.72 -26.10 13.64
CA LEU A 353 0.97 -24.81 13.00
C LEU A 353 1.71 -24.93 11.65
N PHE A 354 2.67 -25.85 11.55
CA PHE A 354 3.60 -25.99 10.43
C PHE A 354 3.58 -27.34 9.72
N GLY A 355 2.93 -28.36 10.30
CA GLY A 355 2.85 -29.69 9.70
C GLY A 355 1.99 -29.73 8.44
N ASP A 356 1.86 -30.92 7.83
CA ASP A 356 1.17 -31.10 6.55
C ASP A 356 -0.32 -30.70 6.58
N ASN A 357 -0.95 -30.82 7.74
CA ASN A 357 -2.35 -30.47 7.98
C ASN A 357 -2.47 -29.47 9.12
N PRO A 358 -2.09 -28.20 8.92
CA PRO A 358 -2.06 -27.23 10.01
C PRO A 358 -3.49 -26.90 10.44
N GLN A 359 -3.72 -26.98 11.74
CA GLN A 359 -4.99 -26.70 12.42
C GLN A 359 -5.14 -25.21 12.78
N PHE A 360 -4.02 -24.48 12.82
CA PHE A 360 -3.96 -23.06 13.15
C PHE A 360 -3.38 -22.27 11.98
N ASP A 361 -3.80 -21.01 11.84
CA ASP A 361 -3.22 -20.10 10.85
C ASP A 361 -3.20 -18.66 11.35
N ILE A 362 -2.55 -17.79 10.59
CA ILE A 362 -2.57 -16.35 10.85
C ILE A 362 -4.00 -15.84 10.62
N GLU A 363 -4.52 -15.12 11.62
CA GLU A 363 -5.78 -14.40 11.55
C GLU A 363 -5.57 -12.89 11.64
N HIS A 364 -6.34 -12.15 10.83
CA HIS A 364 -6.47 -10.70 10.97
C HIS A 364 -7.52 -10.39 12.04
N ILE A 365 -7.09 -9.84 13.18
CA ILE A 365 -7.97 -9.53 14.32
C ILE A 365 -9.16 -8.70 13.83
N ILE A 366 -8.87 -7.58 13.17
CA ILE A 366 -9.85 -6.85 12.36
C ILE A 366 -9.71 -7.32 10.91
N PRO A 367 -10.78 -7.77 10.25
CA PRO A 367 -10.71 -8.28 8.88
C PRO A 367 -10.05 -7.30 7.90
N TYR A 368 -9.14 -7.81 7.07
CA TYR A 368 -8.40 -7.00 6.10
C TYR A 368 -9.33 -6.27 5.11
N SER A 369 -10.42 -6.91 4.66
CA SER A 369 -11.39 -6.29 3.74
C SER A 369 -12.13 -5.08 4.34
N ARG A 370 -12.08 -4.88 5.66
CA ARG A 370 -12.71 -3.75 6.36
C ARG A 370 -11.73 -2.65 6.75
N CYS A 371 -10.49 -3.00 7.07
CA CYS A 371 -9.51 -2.05 7.59
C CYS A 371 -8.28 -1.82 6.70
N LEU A 372 -8.04 -2.70 5.72
CA LEU A 372 -6.83 -2.74 4.88
C LEU A 372 -5.51 -2.77 5.69
N ASP A 373 -5.55 -3.17 6.96
CA ASP A 373 -4.36 -3.26 7.82
C ASP A 373 -3.78 -4.68 7.81
N ASP A 374 -2.72 -4.87 7.04
CA ASP A 374 -1.93 -6.11 7.01
C ASP A 374 -0.73 -6.09 7.99
N SER A 375 -0.68 -5.11 8.90
CA SER A 375 0.42 -4.98 9.86
C SER A 375 0.47 -6.15 10.83
N TYR A 376 1.67 -6.41 11.37
CA TYR A 376 1.87 -7.41 12.41
C TYR A 376 0.97 -7.16 13.64
N MET A 377 0.62 -5.91 13.93
CA MET A 377 -0.23 -5.54 15.06
C MET A 377 -1.71 -5.84 14.84
N ASN A 378 -2.12 -6.21 13.63
CA ASN A 378 -3.46 -6.71 13.34
C ASN A 378 -3.46 -8.23 13.11
N LYS A 379 -2.34 -8.92 13.35
CA LYS A 379 -2.20 -10.37 13.12
C LYS A 379 -2.01 -11.12 14.43
N THR A 380 -2.63 -12.28 14.53
CA THR A 380 -2.45 -13.25 15.61
C THR A 380 -2.64 -14.67 15.07
N LEU A 381 -2.51 -15.71 15.90
CA LEU A 381 -2.87 -17.07 15.52
C LEU A 381 -4.31 -17.40 15.91
N CYS A 382 -4.98 -18.21 15.10
CA CYS A 382 -6.31 -18.71 15.39
C CYS A 382 -6.49 -20.12 14.83
N ALA A 383 -7.33 -20.93 15.49
CA ALA A 383 -7.76 -22.21 14.94
C ALA A 383 -8.48 -21.97 13.62
N ARG A 384 -8.16 -22.73 12.56
CA ARG A 384 -8.69 -22.52 11.21
C ARG A 384 -10.21 -22.55 11.16
N LYS A 385 -10.83 -23.45 11.92
CA LYS A 385 -12.29 -23.54 12.04
C LYS A 385 -12.87 -22.25 12.64
N GLU A 386 -12.35 -21.81 13.79
CA GLU A 386 -12.81 -20.60 14.46
C GLU A 386 -12.59 -19.34 13.58
N ASN A 387 -11.47 -19.29 12.86
CA ASN A 387 -11.20 -18.23 11.89
C ASN A 387 -12.22 -18.23 10.74
N ALA A 388 -12.48 -19.39 10.14
CA ALA A 388 -13.47 -19.54 9.08
C ALA A 388 -14.88 -19.14 9.54
N ASP A 389 -15.25 -19.52 10.77
CA ASP A 389 -16.54 -19.20 11.38
C ASP A 389 -16.67 -17.69 11.70
N LYS A 390 -15.60 -17.03 12.15
CA LYS A 390 -15.52 -15.58 12.35
C LYS A 390 -15.70 -14.81 11.04
N GLY A 391 -15.05 -15.26 9.97
CA GLY A 391 -15.13 -14.64 8.65
C GLY A 391 -14.81 -13.14 8.66
N ASN A 392 -15.72 -12.31 8.12
CA ASN A 392 -15.52 -10.86 8.00
C ASN A 392 -16.00 -10.04 9.21
N LEU A 393 -16.09 -10.66 10.39
CA LEU A 393 -16.49 -10.01 11.63
C LEU A 393 -15.27 -9.66 12.50
N THR A 394 -15.37 -8.62 13.33
CA THR A 394 -14.41 -8.38 14.42
C THR A 394 -14.65 -9.37 15.57
N PRO A 395 -13.71 -9.55 16.52
CA PRO A 395 -13.93 -10.41 17.68
C PRO A 395 -15.15 -9.97 18.50
N ALA A 396 -15.32 -8.66 18.70
CA ALA A 396 -16.48 -8.08 19.38
C ALA A 396 -17.80 -8.43 18.68
N GLU A 397 -17.86 -8.32 17.34
CA GLU A 397 -19.06 -8.68 16.58
C GLU A 397 -19.31 -10.18 16.62
N TYR A 398 -18.27 -10.99 16.42
CA TYR A 398 -18.38 -12.44 16.35
C TYR A 398 -18.85 -13.03 17.68
N TYR A 399 -18.28 -12.55 18.80
CA TYR A 399 -18.65 -12.99 20.14
C TYR A 399 -19.73 -12.13 20.81
N SER A 400 -20.32 -11.14 20.13
CA SER A 400 -21.39 -10.29 20.68
C SER A 400 -22.56 -11.09 21.26
N LYS A 401 -22.80 -12.31 20.75
CA LYS A 401 -23.89 -13.19 21.18
C LYS A 401 -23.49 -14.17 22.29
N ASN A 402 -22.24 -14.16 22.74
CA ASN A 402 -21.73 -15.02 23.81
C ASN A 402 -20.74 -14.23 24.66
N GLU A 403 -21.28 -13.40 25.56
CA GLU A 403 -20.48 -12.52 26.43
C GLU A 403 -19.47 -13.28 27.29
N VAL A 404 -19.82 -14.49 27.75
CA VAL A 404 -18.92 -15.33 28.54
C VAL A 404 -17.69 -15.69 27.72
N ARG A 405 -17.90 -16.23 26.52
CA ARG A 405 -16.81 -16.56 25.59
C ARG A 405 -16.04 -15.32 25.15
N TYR A 406 -16.71 -14.17 24.97
CA TYR A 406 -16.02 -12.94 24.65
C TYR A 406 -15.10 -12.49 25.79
N LYS A 407 -15.57 -12.54 27.04
CA LYS A 407 -14.75 -12.23 28.23
C LYS A 407 -13.56 -13.18 28.37
N GLU A 408 -13.74 -14.47 28.08
CA GLU A 408 -12.63 -15.45 28.05
C GLU A 408 -11.60 -15.11 26.95
N VAL A 409 -12.06 -14.77 25.75
CA VAL A 409 -11.19 -14.35 24.64
C VAL A 409 -10.44 -13.07 25.01
N LEU A 410 -11.11 -12.08 25.59
CA LEU A 410 -10.46 -10.86 26.06
C LEU A 410 -9.47 -11.15 27.18
N ALA A 411 -9.78 -12.06 28.10
CA ALA A 411 -8.86 -12.47 29.16
C ALA A 411 -7.58 -13.09 28.59
N ARG A 412 -7.68 -13.97 27.60
CA ARG A 412 -6.52 -14.53 26.88
C ARG A 412 -5.78 -13.45 26.08
N ALA A 413 -6.52 -12.58 25.39
CA ALA A 413 -5.94 -11.51 24.57
C ALA A 413 -5.19 -10.45 25.40
N LYS A 414 -5.43 -10.33 26.72
CA LYS A 414 -4.65 -9.43 27.60
C LYS A 414 -3.17 -9.76 27.64
N ASN A 415 -2.78 -11.01 27.40
CA ASN A 415 -1.38 -11.42 27.35
C ASN A 415 -0.69 -10.97 26.06
N LEU A 416 -1.45 -10.59 25.03
CA LEU A 416 -0.90 -10.03 23.80
C LEU A 416 -0.45 -8.58 24.01
N PRO A 417 0.44 -8.04 23.15
CA PRO A 417 0.81 -6.63 23.19
C PRO A 417 -0.42 -5.72 23.20
N TYR A 418 -0.40 -4.68 24.04
CA TYR A 418 -1.55 -3.79 24.25
C TYR A 418 -2.23 -3.28 22.95
N PRO A 419 -1.52 -2.92 21.87
CA PRO A 419 -2.16 -2.56 20.61
C PRO A 419 -3.01 -3.67 19.98
N LYS A 420 -2.64 -4.95 20.15
CA LYS A 420 -3.43 -6.11 19.70
C LYS A 420 -4.64 -6.31 20.60
N PHE A 421 -4.44 -6.29 21.91
CA PHE A 421 -5.53 -6.37 22.89
C PHE A 421 -6.60 -5.30 22.63
N LYS A 422 -6.19 -4.05 22.40
CA LYS A 422 -7.12 -2.97 22.06
C LYS A 422 -7.97 -3.32 20.83
N ARG A 423 -7.39 -3.96 19.81
CA ARG A 423 -8.14 -4.40 18.61
C ARG A 423 -9.12 -5.53 18.87
N PHE A 424 -8.81 -6.44 19.79
CA PHE A 424 -9.76 -7.44 20.25
C PHE A 424 -10.97 -6.80 20.95
N ALA A 425 -10.74 -5.70 21.67
CA ALA A 425 -11.73 -4.97 22.45
C ALA A 425 -12.44 -3.82 21.70
N LEU A 426 -12.14 -3.59 20.41
CA LEU A 426 -12.71 -2.49 19.63
C LEU A 426 -14.23 -2.65 19.44
N ASP A 427 -14.96 -1.55 19.61
CA ASP A 427 -16.37 -1.49 19.25
C ASP A 427 -16.54 -1.37 17.72
N ALA A 428 -17.51 -2.11 17.20
CA ALA A 428 -17.54 -2.70 15.87
C ALA A 428 -17.63 -1.71 14.69
N ILE A 429 -18.20 -0.52 14.89
CA ILE A 429 -18.65 0.32 13.77
C ILE A 429 -18.09 1.75 13.83
N LYS A 430 -17.98 2.37 15.02
CA LYS A 430 -17.50 3.77 15.12
C LYS A 430 -15.98 3.90 15.02
N ASP A 431 -15.23 2.92 15.53
CA ASP A 431 -13.77 3.05 15.68
C ASP A 431 -12.99 2.48 14.47
N LEU A 432 -13.63 1.67 13.62
CA LEU A 432 -12.97 1.06 12.45
C LEU A 432 -12.60 2.12 11.39
N ASP A 433 -13.45 3.14 11.21
CA ASP A 433 -13.24 4.20 10.21
C ASP A 433 -12.07 5.12 10.59
N GLU A 434 -11.86 5.35 11.89
CA GLU A 434 -10.72 6.11 12.39
C GLU A 434 -9.40 5.36 12.18
N PHE A 435 -9.43 4.03 12.29
CA PHE A 435 -8.28 3.14 12.13
C PHE A 435 -7.77 3.06 10.67
N VAL A 436 -8.66 3.08 9.67
CA VAL A 436 -8.30 3.08 8.23
C VAL A 436 -7.48 4.31 7.83
N SER A 437 -7.64 5.42 8.54
CA SER A 437 -6.99 6.71 8.23
C SER A 437 -5.48 6.77 8.50
N GLN A 438 -4.86 5.70 9.02
CA GLN A 438 -3.45 5.67 9.45
C GLN A 438 -2.44 5.15 8.39
N GLN A 439 -2.76 5.18 7.10
CA GLN A 439 -1.82 4.74 6.06
C GLN A 439 -0.72 5.77 5.77
N LEU A 440 0.28 5.83 6.65
CA LEU A 440 1.45 6.74 6.56
C LEU A 440 2.49 6.29 5.51
N ASN A 441 2.53 5.01 5.13
CA ASN A 441 3.58 4.49 4.24
C ASN A 441 3.37 4.88 2.77
N GLU A 442 2.13 4.93 2.29
CA GLU A 442 1.82 5.29 0.89
C GLU A 442 2.13 6.77 0.62
N THR A 443 1.79 7.66 1.57
CA THR A 443 2.05 9.10 1.49
C THR A 443 3.54 9.42 1.38
N ARG A 444 4.43 8.69 2.09
CA ARG A 444 5.89 8.88 1.98
C ARG A 444 6.43 8.57 0.59
N TYR A 445 5.87 7.56 -0.07
CA TYR A 445 6.31 7.17 -1.40
C TYR A 445 5.82 8.18 -2.45
N ILE A 446 4.55 8.58 -2.36
CA ILE A 446 3.95 9.63 -3.21
C ILE A 446 4.77 10.92 -3.13
N ALA A 447 5.04 11.42 -1.92
CA ALA A 447 5.76 12.68 -1.74
C ALA A 447 7.19 12.64 -2.32
N ARG A 448 7.90 11.51 -2.18
CA ARG A 448 9.23 11.32 -2.78
C ARG A 448 9.18 11.36 -4.31
N GLN A 449 8.22 10.66 -4.90
CA GLN A 449 8.04 10.66 -6.35
C GLN A 449 7.56 12.03 -6.85
N ALA A 450 6.73 12.73 -6.08
CA ALA A 450 6.28 14.08 -6.40
C ALA A 450 7.45 15.07 -6.43
N ILE A 451 8.40 15.00 -5.48
CA ILE A 451 9.60 15.83 -5.50
C ILE A 451 10.42 15.58 -6.76
N ALA A 452 10.71 14.32 -7.08
CA ALA A 452 11.46 13.96 -8.29
C ALA A 452 10.74 14.45 -9.55
N PHE A 453 9.42 14.30 -9.60
CA PHE A 453 8.59 14.73 -10.72
C PHE A 453 8.57 16.25 -10.87
N LEU A 454 8.33 17.00 -9.79
CA LEU A 454 8.29 18.46 -9.81
C LEU A 454 9.64 19.10 -10.11
N SER A 455 10.74 18.43 -9.77
CA SER A 455 12.10 18.89 -10.07
C SER A 455 12.36 19.00 -11.59
N GLN A 456 11.59 18.28 -12.41
CA GLN A 456 11.66 18.37 -13.88
C GLN A 456 11.27 19.76 -14.42
N LEU A 457 10.55 20.56 -13.63
CA LEU A 457 10.26 21.95 -14.00
C LEU A 457 11.51 22.85 -13.94
N GLY A 458 12.63 22.40 -13.36
CA GLY A 458 13.78 23.28 -13.11
C GLY A 458 13.51 24.35 -12.06
N VAL A 459 12.49 24.18 -11.22
CA VAL A 459 12.21 25.03 -10.05
C VAL A 459 12.82 24.44 -8.79
N LYS A 460 13.05 25.27 -7.78
CA LYS A 460 13.55 24.79 -6.50
C LYS A 460 12.47 24.01 -5.75
N VAL A 461 12.66 22.69 -5.60
CA VAL A 461 11.73 21.83 -4.84
C VAL A 461 12.29 21.50 -3.46
N GLU A 462 11.59 21.90 -2.39
CA GLU A 462 12.03 21.69 -1.01
C GLU A 462 11.11 20.70 -0.25
N PRO A 463 11.66 19.60 0.32
CA PRO A 463 10.89 18.73 1.20
C PRO A 463 10.69 19.37 2.58
N VAL A 464 9.46 19.36 3.08
CA VAL A 464 9.10 19.78 4.45
C VAL A 464 8.73 18.54 5.26
N LYS A 465 9.17 18.44 6.51
CA LYS A 465 8.82 17.29 7.38
C LYS A 465 7.44 17.50 8.00
N GLY A 466 6.55 16.53 7.91
CA GLY A 466 5.18 16.65 8.43
C GLY A 466 5.11 16.91 9.93
N GLY A 467 6.03 16.36 10.72
CA GLY A 467 6.16 16.69 12.14
C GLY A 467 6.43 18.18 12.39
N THR A 468 7.15 18.85 11.49
CA THR A 468 7.39 20.30 11.54
C THR A 468 6.13 21.09 11.18
N THR A 469 5.40 20.68 10.14
CA THR A 469 4.14 21.33 9.73
C THR A 469 3.13 21.36 10.87
N ALA A 470 2.94 20.24 11.56
CA ALA A 470 1.96 20.14 12.65
C ALA A 470 2.27 21.12 13.79
N LEU A 471 3.54 21.29 14.13
CA LEU A 471 4.01 22.19 15.18
C LEU A 471 3.88 23.66 14.79
N LEU A 472 4.31 24.03 13.58
CA LEU A 472 4.18 25.40 13.09
C LEU A 472 2.72 25.83 12.98
N ARG A 473 1.86 24.94 12.52
CA ARG A 473 0.42 25.20 12.44
C ARG A 473 -0.21 25.47 13.81
N HIS A 474 0.25 24.77 14.85
CA HIS A 474 -0.16 25.04 16.24
C HIS A 474 0.40 26.39 16.71
N ALA A 475 1.70 26.65 16.49
CA ALA A 475 2.38 27.90 16.83
C ALA A 475 1.66 29.13 16.27
N TRP A 476 1.25 29.05 15.01
CA TRP A 476 0.67 30.16 14.28
C TRP A 476 -0.83 30.33 14.53
N GLY A 477 -1.45 29.47 15.35
CA GLY A 477 -2.88 29.56 15.67
C GLY A 477 -3.82 29.28 14.49
N ILE A 478 -3.31 28.65 13.43
CA ILE A 478 -4.08 28.30 12.22
C ILE A 478 -4.56 26.84 12.20
N GLY A 479 -4.29 26.07 13.27
CA GLY A 479 -4.67 24.66 13.37
C GLY A 479 -6.18 24.40 13.47
N GLY A 480 -6.91 25.33 14.09
CA GLY A 480 -8.36 25.25 14.31
C GLY A 480 -9.15 26.29 13.52
N LEU A 481 -8.74 26.63 12.30
CA LEU A 481 -9.49 27.61 11.48
C LEU A 481 -10.87 27.11 11.02
N LEU A 482 -11.11 25.80 11.09
CA LEU A 482 -12.30 25.15 10.53
C LEU A 482 -13.23 24.58 11.61
N ASN A 483 -12.97 24.89 12.89
CA ASN A 483 -13.90 24.58 13.98
C ASN A 483 -13.71 25.55 15.17
N ASP A 484 -14.76 25.65 15.98
CA ASP A 484 -14.78 26.54 17.14
C ASP A 484 -13.94 25.99 18.32
N SER A 485 -13.54 24.72 18.27
CA SER A 485 -12.77 24.07 19.34
C SER A 485 -11.26 24.33 19.28
N GLY A 486 -10.76 25.00 18.23
CA GLY A 486 -9.33 25.29 18.08
C GLY A 486 -8.46 24.07 17.72
N VAL A 487 -9.06 22.90 17.50
CA VAL A 487 -8.37 21.63 17.22
C VAL A 487 -8.48 21.29 15.73
N LYS A 488 -7.49 20.65 15.10
CA LYS A 488 -7.63 20.23 13.69
C LYS A 488 -8.85 19.31 13.49
N THR A 489 -9.84 19.75 12.72
CA THR A 489 -10.90 18.86 12.20
C THR A 489 -10.51 18.24 10.86
N ARG A 490 -10.83 16.96 10.67
CA ARG A 490 -10.70 16.24 9.39
C ARG A 490 -12.04 16.13 8.64
N LEU A 491 -13.10 16.73 9.19
CA LEU A 491 -14.46 16.66 8.66
C LEU A 491 -14.74 17.72 7.58
N ASP A 492 -13.81 18.66 7.36
CA ASP A 492 -13.87 19.65 6.27
C ASP A 492 -12.61 19.52 5.39
N HIS A 493 -12.78 19.31 4.08
CA HIS A 493 -11.69 19.15 3.09
C HIS A 493 -10.72 20.32 3.01
N ARG A 494 -11.13 21.54 3.40
CA ARG A 494 -10.28 22.74 3.39
C ARG A 494 -9.11 22.63 4.36
N HIS A 495 -9.10 21.67 5.29
CA HIS A 495 -7.95 21.42 6.17
C HIS A 495 -6.67 21.10 5.37
N HIS A 496 -6.80 20.52 4.17
CA HIS A 496 -5.67 20.31 3.26
C HIS A 496 -5.08 21.62 2.73
N ALA A 497 -5.91 22.64 2.50
CA ALA A 497 -5.44 23.97 2.10
C ALA A 497 -4.69 24.66 3.25
N VAL A 498 -5.17 24.51 4.49
CA VAL A 498 -4.49 25.01 5.71
C VAL A 498 -3.13 24.33 5.89
N ASP A 499 -3.07 23.01 5.69
CA ASP A 499 -1.80 22.26 5.73
C ASP A 499 -0.85 22.75 4.62
N ALA A 500 -1.34 22.92 3.38
CA ALA A 500 -0.55 23.43 2.27
C ALA A 500 -0.03 24.86 2.49
N LEU A 501 -0.85 25.75 3.07
CA LEU A 501 -0.44 27.10 3.47
C LEU A 501 0.69 27.03 4.50
N THR A 502 0.57 26.17 5.51
CA THR A 502 1.60 25.98 6.52
C THR A 502 2.92 25.51 5.88
N VAL A 503 2.84 24.55 4.97
CA VAL A 503 4.00 24.03 4.22
C VAL A 503 4.64 25.12 3.36
N ALA A 504 3.85 25.93 2.68
CA ALA A 504 4.32 27.04 1.85
C ALA A 504 5.06 28.10 2.69
N LEU A 505 4.55 28.44 3.89
CA LEU A 505 5.14 29.43 4.79
C LEU A 505 6.34 28.88 5.61
N THR A 506 6.62 27.58 5.53
CA THR A 506 7.72 26.97 6.29
C THR A 506 9.08 27.35 5.71
N THR A 507 9.89 28.06 6.49
CA THR A 507 11.25 28.48 6.11
C THR A 507 12.32 27.60 6.75
N ARG A 508 13.54 27.59 6.17
CA ARG A 508 14.68 26.86 6.75
C ARG A 508 15.06 27.37 8.15
N SER A 509 14.88 28.67 8.41
CA SER A 509 15.13 29.26 9.73
C SER A 509 14.13 28.74 10.77
N ALA A 510 12.84 28.70 10.45
CA ALA A 510 11.81 28.11 11.31
C ALA A 510 12.09 26.62 11.61
N VAL A 511 12.47 25.85 10.58
CA VAL A 511 12.87 24.44 10.75
C VAL A 511 14.11 24.30 11.65
N ARG A 512 15.13 25.16 11.48
CA ARG A 512 16.34 25.14 12.31
C ARG A 512 16.02 25.49 13.76
N ALA A 513 15.24 26.54 14.00
CA ALA A 513 14.82 26.95 15.34
C ALA A 513 14.11 25.80 16.08
N LEU A 514 13.17 25.12 15.42
CA LEU A 514 12.46 23.97 16.00
C LEU A 514 13.38 22.79 16.29
N ASN A 515 14.33 22.46 15.39
CA ASN A 515 15.27 21.37 15.63
C ASN A 515 16.25 21.67 16.78
N THR A 516 16.75 22.91 16.88
CA THR A 516 17.68 23.31 17.95
C THR A 516 17.00 23.28 19.31
N GLY A 517 15.75 23.78 19.42
CA GLY A 517 14.96 23.70 20.66
C GLY A 517 14.65 22.25 21.06
N TYR A 518 14.19 21.43 20.12
CA TYR A 518 13.87 20.01 20.37
C TYR A 518 15.08 19.19 20.83
N LEU A 519 16.27 19.44 20.25
CA LEU A 519 17.50 18.72 20.60
C LEU A 519 18.07 19.12 21.95
N ARG A 520 17.83 20.35 22.43
CA ARG A 520 18.36 20.85 23.71
C ARG A 520 17.48 20.49 24.91
N GLU A 521 16.16 20.63 24.79
CA GLU A 521 15.26 20.55 25.96
C GLU A 521 14.40 19.27 25.97
N GLY A 522 14.45 18.45 24.92
CA GLY A 522 13.58 17.27 24.78
C GLY A 522 12.09 17.60 24.66
N ARG A 523 11.73 18.89 24.63
CA ARG A 523 10.39 19.46 24.47
C ARG A 523 10.46 20.59 23.44
N LEU A 524 9.34 20.87 22.78
CA LEU A 524 9.25 21.91 21.74
C LEU A 524 8.66 23.18 22.36
N ARG A 525 9.43 24.27 22.44
CA ARG A 525 8.90 25.61 22.71
C ARG A 525 8.32 26.18 21.42
N VAL A 526 7.05 25.91 21.20
CA VAL A 526 6.30 26.30 20.00
C VAL A 526 5.85 27.77 20.08
N GLU A 527 5.64 28.28 21.30
CA GLU A 527 5.09 29.60 21.63
C GLU A 527 6.00 30.78 21.27
N GLU A 528 7.31 30.55 21.10
CA GLU A 528 8.28 31.61 20.78
C GLU A 528 8.43 31.89 19.27
N GLN A 529 7.68 31.20 18.41
CA GLN A 529 7.75 31.41 16.96
C GLN A 529 6.87 32.58 16.52
N ARG A 530 7.51 33.65 16.03
CA ARG A 530 6.81 34.76 15.36
C ARG A 530 6.01 34.23 14.17
N GLN A 531 4.80 34.76 13.99
CA GLN A 531 4.02 34.51 12.78
C GLN A 531 4.82 34.96 11.55
N PRO A 532 4.76 34.22 10.43
CA PRO A 532 5.52 34.54 9.22
C PRO A 532 5.03 35.82 8.55
N MET A 533 3.81 36.28 8.87
CA MET A 533 3.24 37.52 8.40
C MET A 533 2.22 38.09 9.40
N PRO A 534 1.97 39.42 9.40
CA PRO A 534 0.94 40.04 10.24
C PRO A 534 -0.46 39.53 9.89
N LYS A 535 -1.32 39.37 10.91
CA LYS A 535 -2.73 38.98 10.75
C LYS A 535 -2.91 37.69 9.93
N LEU A 536 -1.98 36.74 10.06
CA LEU A 536 -2.01 35.48 9.29
C LEU A 536 -3.34 34.75 9.50
N ARG A 537 -3.84 34.74 10.74
CA ARG A 537 -5.06 34.01 11.09
C ARG A 537 -6.29 34.61 10.41
N GLU A 538 -6.47 35.93 10.50
CA GLU A 538 -7.60 36.63 9.88
C GLU A 538 -7.58 36.50 8.35
N GLN A 539 -6.42 36.71 7.73
CA GLN A 539 -6.27 36.57 6.28
C GLN A 539 -6.54 35.13 5.82
N SER A 540 -6.14 34.13 6.62
CA SER A 540 -6.40 32.73 6.29
C SER A 540 -7.90 32.43 6.29
N ILE A 541 -8.68 32.99 7.21
CA ILE A 541 -10.15 32.81 7.25
C ILE A 541 -10.79 33.39 6.00
N GLU A 542 -10.47 34.64 5.67
CA GLU A 542 -11.04 35.32 4.50
C GLU A 542 -10.79 34.55 3.19
N VAL A 543 -9.58 34.00 3.05
CA VAL A 543 -9.24 33.18 1.89
C VAL A 543 -10.00 31.85 1.91
N LEU A 544 -10.08 31.17 3.06
CA LEU A 544 -10.75 29.86 3.20
C LEU A 544 -12.25 29.92 2.91
N ASP A 545 -12.91 31.04 3.17
CA ASP A 545 -14.34 31.24 2.85
C ASP A 545 -14.59 31.30 1.34
N ARG A 546 -13.58 31.66 0.54
CA ARG A 546 -13.66 31.71 -0.92
C ARG A 546 -13.16 30.44 -1.61
N VAL A 547 -12.66 29.45 -0.86
CA VAL A 547 -12.11 28.21 -1.42
C VAL A 547 -13.23 27.31 -1.89
N VAL A 548 -13.30 27.06 -3.20
CA VAL A 548 -14.10 25.97 -3.76
C VAL A 548 -13.25 24.71 -3.86
N VAL A 549 -13.70 23.63 -3.23
CA VAL A 549 -12.99 22.33 -3.25
C VAL A 549 -13.34 21.62 -4.55
N SER A 550 -12.35 21.43 -5.42
CA SER A 550 -12.51 20.71 -6.68
C SER A 550 -12.62 19.19 -6.46
N HIS A 551 -13.73 18.60 -6.89
CA HIS A 551 -13.93 17.15 -6.90
C HIS A 551 -13.77 16.59 -8.32
N LYS A 552 -13.03 15.48 -8.46
CA LYS A 552 -12.86 14.82 -9.75
C LYS A 552 -14.11 14.00 -10.10
N ALA A 553 -14.89 14.49 -11.07
CA ALA A 553 -16.03 13.79 -11.66
C ALA A 553 -15.66 12.41 -12.22
N GLN A 554 -16.54 11.42 -11.99
CA GLN A 554 -16.37 10.03 -12.41
C GLN A 554 -17.16 9.74 -13.67
N ARG A 555 -16.68 10.26 -14.81
CA ARG A 555 -17.35 10.12 -16.12
C ARG A 555 -16.90 8.90 -16.95
N LYS A 556 -15.90 8.16 -16.46
CA LYS A 556 -15.43 6.95 -17.13
C LYS A 556 -16.30 5.77 -16.71
N LEU A 557 -16.68 4.94 -17.68
CA LEU A 557 -17.35 3.67 -17.43
C LEU A 557 -16.44 2.72 -16.64
N LYS A 558 -16.62 2.68 -15.32
CA LYS A 558 -15.86 1.88 -14.37
C LYS A 558 -16.74 1.54 -13.17
N GLY A 559 -16.63 0.31 -12.66
CA GLY A 559 -17.36 -0.15 -11.48
C GLY A 559 -17.82 -1.60 -11.66
N SER A 560 -18.42 -2.16 -10.61
CA SER A 560 -19.08 -3.47 -10.72
C SER A 560 -20.31 -3.35 -11.64
N LEU A 561 -20.41 -4.26 -12.62
CA LEU A 561 -21.57 -4.32 -13.51
C LEU A 561 -22.80 -4.80 -12.74
N HIS A 562 -22.62 -5.85 -11.93
CA HIS A 562 -23.64 -6.44 -11.08
C HIS A 562 -23.03 -6.90 -9.74
N GLU A 563 -23.88 -7.15 -8.76
CA GLU A 563 -23.50 -7.85 -7.52
C GLU A 563 -23.12 -9.31 -7.83
N GLU A 564 -22.30 -9.92 -6.97
CA GLU A 564 -21.82 -11.31 -7.17
C GLU A 564 -22.94 -12.36 -6.94
N THR A 565 -23.97 -11.98 -6.19
CA THR A 565 -25.08 -12.86 -5.87
C THR A 565 -25.92 -13.19 -7.10
N LEU A 566 -26.02 -14.48 -7.41
CA LEU A 566 -26.87 -14.99 -8.48
C LEU A 566 -28.24 -15.39 -7.94
N TYR A 567 -29.28 -14.84 -8.52
CA TYR A 567 -30.66 -15.13 -8.17
C TYR A 567 -31.28 -16.12 -9.16
N GLY A 568 -32.07 -17.05 -8.62
CA GLY A 568 -32.96 -17.89 -9.42
C GLY A 568 -34.23 -17.10 -9.74
N PHE A 569 -34.66 -17.11 -11.00
CA PHE A 569 -35.84 -16.36 -11.43
C PHE A 569 -37.12 -17.20 -11.38
N SER A 570 -38.25 -16.54 -11.10
CA SER A 570 -39.58 -17.15 -11.12
C SER A 570 -40.53 -16.21 -11.88
N ASP A 571 -41.42 -16.75 -12.70
CA ASP A 571 -42.46 -15.96 -13.39
C ASP A 571 -43.59 -15.48 -12.45
N LYS A 572 -43.50 -15.82 -11.16
CA LYS A 572 -44.46 -15.42 -10.14
C LYS A 572 -44.26 -13.95 -9.76
N ARG A 573 -45.35 -13.27 -9.45
CA ARG A 573 -45.37 -11.88 -9.00
C ARG A 573 -45.96 -11.78 -7.60
N ASP A 574 -45.56 -10.75 -6.86
CA ASP A 574 -46.24 -10.37 -5.63
C ASP A 574 -47.59 -9.69 -5.92
N GLU A 575 -48.36 -9.40 -4.87
CA GLU A 575 -49.66 -8.71 -4.94
C GLU A 575 -49.57 -7.31 -5.59
N LYS A 576 -48.38 -6.72 -5.61
CA LYS A 576 -48.09 -5.41 -6.20
C LYS A 576 -47.57 -5.53 -7.64
N GLY A 577 -47.56 -6.73 -8.22
CA GLY A 577 -47.12 -7.01 -9.58
C GLY A 577 -45.59 -7.09 -9.75
N ASN A 578 -44.79 -7.01 -8.68
CA ASN A 578 -43.33 -7.11 -8.76
C ASN A 578 -42.90 -8.56 -8.98
N LYS A 579 -41.90 -8.78 -9.84
CA LYS A 579 -41.35 -10.12 -10.09
C LYS A 579 -40.63 -10.67 -8.86
N LEU A 580 -40.85 -11.96 -8.58
CA LEU A 580 -40.21 -12.66 -7.47
C LEU A 580 -38.91 -13.34 -7.92
N VAL A 581 -37.88 -13.23 -7.08
CA VAL A 581 -36.63 -13.96 -7.24
C VAL A 581 -36.45 -14.94 -6.10
N THR A 582 -35.58 -15.92 -6.31
CA THR A 582 -35.25 -16.95 -5.33
C THR A 582 -33.76 -16.99 -5.03
N ILE A 583 -33.43 -17.28 -3.77
CA ILE A 583 -32.05 -17.45 -3.31
C ILE A 583 -32.01 -18.55 -2.25
N ARG A 584 -30.91 -19.31 -2.17
CA ARG A 584 -30.69 -20.25 -1.08
C ARG A 584 -29.87 -19.58 0.02
N LYS A 585 -30.41 -19.55 1.24
CA LYS A 585 -29.77 -18.93 2.40
C LYS A 585 -29.57 -19.98 3.50
N PRO A 586 -28.39 -20.02 4.17
CA PRO A 586 -28.19 -20.85 5.35
C PRO A 586 -29.17 -20.48 6.46
N LEU A 587 -29.64 -21.49 7.19
CA LEU A 587 -30.55 -21.29 8.33
C LEU A 587 -29.96 -20.36 9.39
N SER A 588 -28.67 -20.50 9.67
CA SER A 588 -27.92 -19.67 10.62
C SER A 588 -27.88 -18.17 10.26
N MET A 589 -28.18 -17.82 9.00
CA MET A 589 -28.22 -16.43 8.53
C MET A 589 -29.65 -15.89 8.38
N LEU A 590 -30.68 -16.70 8.61
CA LEU A 590 -32.06 -16.24 8.51
C LEU A 590 -32.39 -15.20 9.57
N LYS A 591 -33.16 -14.20 9.17
CA LYS A 591 -33.81 -13.23 10.06
C LYS A 591 -35.26 -13.68 10.30
N PRO A 592 -35.93 -13.23 11.38
CA PRO A 592 -37.33 -13.59 11.63
C PRO A 592 -38.25 -13.34 10.42
N LYS A 593 -38.08 -12.20 9.75
CA LYS A 593 -38.84 -11.83 8.54
C LYS A 593 -38.56 -12.74 7.33
N ASP A 594 -37.43 -13.46 7.31
CA ASP A 594 -37.08 -14.36 6.21
C ASP A 594 -37.89 -15.67 6.27
N LEU A 595 -38.44 -16.05 7.43
CA LEU A 595 -39.22 -17.29 7.57
C LEU A 595 -40.48 -17.24 6.69
N GLU A 596 -41.19 -16.12 6.68
CA GLU A 596 -42.35 -15.90 5.81
C GLU A 596 -42.01 -15.97 4.32
N LEU A 597 -40.73 -15.78 3.98
CA LEU A 597 -40.26 -15.80 2.60
C LEU A 597 -39.79 -17.19 2.15
N ILE A 598 -39.81 -18.21 3.01
CA ILE A 598 -39.43 -19.58 2.64
C ILE A 598 -40.39 -20.07 1.55
N LYS A 599 -39.86 -20.46 0.38
CA LYS A 599 -40.66 -20.81 -0.80
C LYS A 599 -41.52 -22.06 -0.61
N ASP A 600 -41.03 -23.03 0.16
CA ASP A 600 -41.68 -24.30 0.41
C ASP A 600 -42.57 -24.18 1.66
N GLU A 601 -43.89 -24.38 1.49
CA GLU A 601 -44.88 -24.14 2.55
C GLU A 601 -44.71 -25.11 3.72
N THR A 602 -44.50 -26.40 3.44
CA THR A 602 -44.27 -27.41 4.47
C THR A 602 -43.01 -27.10 5.27
N LEU A 603 -41.92 -26.75 4.58
CA LEU A 603 -40.67 -26.37 5.23
C LEU A 603 -40.82 -25.09 6.06
N ARG A 604 -41.64 -24.14 5.60
CA ARG A 604 -41.94 -22.90 6.32
C ARG A 604 -42.63 -23.19 7.65
N GLU A 605 -43.67 -24.02 7.62
CA GLU A 605 -44.42 -24.37 8.84
C GLU A 605 -43.56 -25.16 9.83
N TYR A 606 -42.75 -26.12 9.35
CA TYR A 606 -41.78 -26.80 10.22
C TYR A 606 -40.76 -25.83 10.82
N ALA A 607 -40.26 -24.87 10.05
CA ALA A 607 -39.32 -23.87 10.55
C ALA A 607 -39.97 -22.96 11.60
N LYS A 608 -41.22 -22.51 11.38
CA LYS A 608 -41.96 -21.72 12.38
C LYS A 608 -42.23 -22.49 13.66
N ALA A 609 -42.67 -23.75 13.55
CA ALA A 609 -42.89 -24.61 14.71
C ALA A 609 -41.58 -24.88 15.47
N HIS A 610 -40.48 -25.10 14.74
CA HIS A 610 -39.17 -25.26 15.35
C HIS A 610 -38.71 -23.98 16.06
N LEU A 611 -38.94 -22.81 15.47
CA LEU A 611 -38.70 -21.52 16.12
C LEU A 611 -39.53 -21.36 17.39
N ALA A 612 -40.83 -21.68 17.35
CA ALA A 612 -41.71 -21.59 18.52
C ALA A 612 -41.22 -22.47 19.67
N ASN A 613 -40.73 -23.68 19.38
CA ASN A 613 -40.19 -24.61 20.38
C ASN A 613 -38.85 -24.16 21.00
N HIS A 614 -38.08 -23.32 20.30
CA HIS A 614 -36.77 -22.86 20.74
C HIS A 614 -36.77 -21.38 21.17
N GLY A 615 -37.91 -20.69 21.07
CA GLY A 615 -38.12 -19.30 21.48
C GLY A 615 -37.54 -18.25 20.52
N ASP A 616 -36.31 -18.45 20.04
CA ASP A 616 -35.61 -17.44 19.24
C ASP A 616 -34.80 -18.03 18.06
N MET A 617 -34.54 -17.20 17.05
CA MET A 617 -33.87 -17.62 15.79
C MET A 617 -32.50 -18.26 16.02
N LYS A 618 -31.77 -17.81 17.05
CA LYS A 618 -30.42 -18.30 17.35
C LYS A 618 -30.50 -19.71 17.92
N SER A 619 -31.42 -19.96 18.85
CA SER A 619 -31.62 -21.27 19.45
C SER A 619 -32.19 -22.28 18.45
N ALA A 620 -33.09 -21.82 17.57
CA ALA A 620 -33.71 -22.66 16.54
C ALA A 620 -32.77 -23.00 15.37
N PHE A 621 -31.92 -22.07 14.93
CA PHE A 621 -31.21 -22.20 13.65
C PHE A 621 -29.72 -21.88 13.69
N GLY A 622 -29.20 -21.47 14.85
CA GLY A 622 -27.82 -20.98 15.01
C GLY A 622 -26.77 -22.07 15.26
N GLN A 623 -27.17 -23.30 15.55
CA GLN A 623 -26.23 -24.41 15.78
C GLN A 623 -25.69 -24.96 14.45
N ILE A 624 -24.41 -25.33 14.41
CA ILE A 624 -23.75 -25.94 13.25
C ILE A 624 -23.05 -27.25 13.71
N PRO A 625 -23.45 -28.43 13.19
CA PRO A 625 -24.54 -28.66 12.23
C PRO A 625 -25.92 -28.35 12.85
N THR A 626 -26.89 -28.03 12.01
CA THR A 626 -28.23 -27.62 12.45
C THR A 626 -28.99 -28.76 13.15
N THR A 627 -29.70 -28.43 14.22
CA THR A 627 -30.67 -29.33 14.89
C THR A 627 -32.01 -29.39 14.16
N PHE A 628 -32.23 -28.49 13.19
CA PHE A 628 -33.46 -28.47 12.41
C PHE A 628 -33.51 -29.61 11.39
N THR A 629 -34.36 -30.58 11.66
CA THR A 629 -34.64 -31.73 10.79
C THR A 629 -36.10 -31.77 10.37
N ILE A 630 -36.37 -32.22 9.16
CA ILE A 630 -37.74 -32.49 8.68
C ILE A 630 -37.94 -33.99 8.42
N PRO A 631 -39.17 -34.52 8.58
CA PRO A 631 -39.46 -35.90 8.24
C PRO A 631 -39.42 -36.09 6.71
N SER A 632 -38.80 -37.19 6.26
CA SER A 632 -38.86 -37.64 4.88
C SER A 632 -40.14 -38.45 4.63
N LYS A 633 -40.45 -38.72 3.34
CA LYS A 633 -41.58 -39.58 2.97
C LYS A 633 -41.49 -41.01 3.55
N SER A 634 -40.29 -41.47 3.93
CA SER A 634 -40.06 -42.79 4.55
C SER A 634 -39.95 -42.73 6.09
N GLY A 635 -40.24 -41.58 6.70
CA GLY A 635 -40.21 -41.40 8.17
C GLY A 635 -38.83 -41.06 8.76
N SER A 636 -37.76 -41.10 7.97
CA SER A 636 -36.41 -40.69 8.43
C SER A 636 -36.29 -39.17 8.58
N ARG A 637 -35.51 -38.69 9.55
CA ARG A 637 -35.29 -37.25 9.77
C ARG A 637 -34.13 -36.75 8.91
N VAL A 638 -34.38 -35.77 8.06
CA VAL A 638 -33.38 -35.17 7.17
C VAL A 638 -32.96 -33.80 7.70
N PRO A 639 -31.65 -33.55 7.94
CA PRO A 639 -31.17 -32.25 8.36
C PRO A 639 -31.25 -31.24 7.20
N VAL A 640 -31.80 -30.05 7.47
CA VAL A 640 -31.91 -28.99 6.48
C VAL A 640 -30.92 -27.89 6.82
N ASN A 641 -29.87 -27.69 6.02
CA ASN A 641 -28.86 -26.66 6.30
C ASN A 641 -29.18 -25.30 5.64
N LYS A 642 -29.92 -25.31 4.53
CA LYS A 642 -30.23 -24.11 3.74
C LYS A 642 -31.67 -24.18 3.26
N VAL A 643 -32.35 -23.04 3.26
CA VAL A 643 -33.71 -22.90 2.73
C VAL A 643 -33.71 -21.99 1.51
N ARG A 644 -34.66 -22.21 0.61
CA ARG A 644 -34.88 -21.32 -0.54
C ARG A 644 -35.89 -20.26 -0.16
N LEU A 645 -35.48 -18.99 -0.23
CA LEU A 645 -36.35 -17.84 -0.03
C LEU A 645 -36.90 -17.35 -1.37
N SER A 646 -38.07 -16.73 -1.36
CA SER A 646 -38.72 -16.08 -2.51
C SER A 646 -39.18 -14.69 -2.09
N TYR A 647 -38.69 -13.64 -2.77
CA TYR A 647 -39.05 -12.26 -2.44
C TYR A 647 -38.94 -11.33 -3.66
N PRO A 648 -39.64 -10.18 -3.66
CA PRO A 648 -39.58 -9.24 -4.76
C PRO A 648 -38.22 -8.55 -4.83
N LEU A 649 -37.58 -8.60 -6.00
CA LEU A 649 -36.30 -7.92 -6.24
C LEU A 649 -36.17 -7.58 -7.73
N ASN A 650 -35.73 -6.36 -8.02
CA ASN A 650 -35.39 -5.96 -9.38
C ASN A 650 -34.02 -6.54 -9.76
N VAL A 651 -34.01 -7.39 -10.78
CA VAL A 651 -32.82 -8.06 -11.31
C VAL A 651 -32.77 -7.96 -12.83
N GLU A 652 -31.56 -7.86 -13.36
CA GLU A 652 -31.25 -7.88 -14.79
C GLU A 652 -30.81 -9.30 -15.18
N ALA A 653 -31.16 -9.72 -16.40
CA ALA A 653 -30.68 -11.00 -16.93
C ALA A 653 -29.32 -10.81 -17.60
N VAL A 654 -28.35 -11.65 -17.24
CA VAL A 654 -27.01 -11.68 -17.84
C VAL A 654 -26.72 -13.06 -18.41
N GLY A 655 -25.96 -13.11 -19.51
CA GLY A 655 -25.69 -14.35 -20.25
C GLY A 655 -26.84 -14.80 -21.14
N LYS A 656 -26.61 -15.87 -21.92
CA LYS A 656 -27.57 -16.41 -22.90
C LYS A 656 -27.78 -17.91 -22.68
N GLY A 657 -28.95 -18.42 -23.09
CA GLY A 657 -29.32 -19.83 -23.02
C GLY A 657 -29.13 -20.43 -21.61
N PRO A 658 -28.43 -21.58 -21.46
CA PRO A 658 -28.25 -22.26 -20.16
C PRO A 658 -27.37 -21.47 -19.18
N ARG A 659 -26.63 -20.46 -19.67
CA ARG A 659 -25.81 -19.56 -18.85
C ARG A 659 -26.56 -18.30 -18.41
N LYS A 660 -27.85 -18.16 -18.73
CA LYS A 660 -28.66 -17.04 -18.24
C LYS A 660 -28.70 -17.07 -16.72
N ARG A 661 -28.33 -15.95 -16.10
CA ARG A 661 -28.40 -15.70 -14.64
C ARG A 661 -29.13 -14.39 -14.41
N HIS A 662 -29.70 -14.24 -13.22
CA HIS A 662 -30.36 -12.99 -12.82
C HIS A 662 -29.57 -12.36 -11.69
N VAL A 663 -29.24 -11.10 -11.84
CA VAL A 663 -28.33 -10.39 -10.95
C VAL A 663 -28.88 -9.01 -10.62
N LYS A 664 -28.60 -8.54 -9.41
CA LYS A 664 -28.83 -7.13 -9.08
C LYS A 664 -27.69 -6.32 -9.67
N THR A 665 -27.99 -5.19 -10.30
CA THR A 665 -26.96 -4.30 -10.86
C THR A 665 -26.04 -3.75 -9.77
N GLY A 666 -24.77 -3.53 -10.10
CA GLY A 666 -23.73 -3.22 -9.12
C GLY A 666 -23.62 -1.74 -8.85
N SER A 667 -23.12 -0.99 -9.84
CA SER A 667 -22.92 0.46 -9.76
C SER A 667 -23.74 1.22 -10.79
N ASN A 668 -24.03 2.49 -10.50
CA ASN A 668 -24.68 3.43 -11.41
C ASN A 668 -23.63 4.30 -12.10
N HIS A 669 -23.75 4.50 -13.41
CA HIS A 669 -22.82 5.33 -14.19
C HIS A 669 -23.19 6.81 -14.12
N HIS A 670 -24.41 7.14 -14.50
CA HIS A 670 -24.91 8.51 -14.57
C HIS A 670 -26.43 8.57 -14.45
N MET A 671 -26.95 9.75 -14.17
CA MET A 671 -28.36 10.10 -14.34
C MET A 671 -28.50 11.07 -15.50
N ALA A 672 -29.16 10.65 -16.57
CA ALA A 672 -29.57 11.53 -17.66
C ALA A 672 -30.87 12.24 -17.27
N ILE A 673 -30.91 13.56 -17.40
CA ILE A 673 -32.07 14.40 -17.10
C ILE A 673 -32.60 14.98 -18.41
N TYR A 674 -33.90 14.87 -18.60
CA TYR A 674 -34.65 15.35 -19.75
C TYR A 674 -35.69 16.36 -19.30
N ARG A 675 -35.95 17.37 -20.13
CA ARG A 675 -37.07 18.29 -20.00
C ARG A 675 -38.24 17.73 -20.79
N SER A 676 -39.43 17.80 -20.21
CA SER A 676 -40.68 17.44 -20.85
C SER A 676 -41.76 18.44 -20.43
N THR A 677 -42.66 18.78 -21.34
CA THR A 677 -43.80 19.65 -21.06
C THR A 677 -45.00 18.81 -20.68
N ASN A 678 -45.64 19.11 -19.53
CA ASN A 678 -46.89 18.45 -19.17
C ASN A 678 -48.06 18.99 -20.03
N THR A 679 -49.24 18.38 -19.89
CA THR A 679 -50.47 18.78 -20.60
C THR A 679 -50.94 20.20 -20.29
N LYS A 680 -50.37 20.86 -19.28
CA LYS A 680 -50.64 22.26 -18.90
C LYS A 680 -49.56 23.24 -19.40
N GLY A 681 -48.59 22.76 -20.19
CA GLY A 681 -47.49 23.57 -20.72
C GLY A 681 -46.35 23.84 -19.73
N GLU A 682 -46.36 23.23 -18.55
CA GLU A 682 -45.30 23.43 -17.55
C GLU A 682 -44.12 22.48 -17.80
N GLU A 683 -42.89 23.03 -17.72
CA GLU A 683 -41.66 22.23 -17.81
C GLU A 683 -41.49 21.34 -16.57
N LYS A 684 -41.21 20.06 -16.82
CA LYS A 684 -40.89 19.05 -15.82
C LYS A 684 -39.56 18.39 -16.14
N TRP A 685 -38.76 18.09 -15.11
CA TRP A 685 -37.54 17.31 -15.27
C TRP A 685 -37.78 15.82 -15.01
N LEU A 686 -37.33 14.98 -15.93
CA LEU A 686 -37.39 13.51 -15.88
C LEU A 686 -35.97 12.95 -15.80
N GLY A 687 -35.68 12.17 -14.77
CA GLY A 687 -34.35 11.58 -14.56
C GLY A 687 -34.35 10.08 -14.81
N ARG A 688 -33.41 9.61 -15.63
CA ARG A 688 -33.16 8.19 -15.91
C ARG A 688 -31.76 7.81 -15.45
N VAL A 689 -31.69 6.86 -14.52
CA VAL A 689 -30.41 6.33 -14.03
C VAL A 689 -29.95 5.23 -14.97
N VAL A 690 -28.74 5.38 -15.51
CA VAL A 690 -28.09 4.36 -16.33
C VAL A 690 -27.08 3.61 -15.46
N THR A 691 -27.26 2.30 -15.36
CA THR A 691 -26.33 1.44 -14.60
C THR A 691 -25.04 1.21 -15.37
N THR A 692 -23.96 0.84 -14.68
CA THR A 692 -22.68 0.50 -15.34
C THR A 692 -22.84 -0.72 -16.27
N LEU A 693 -23.73 -1.66 -15.92
CA LEU A 693 -24.09 -2.79 -16.79
C LEU A 693 -24.74 -2.31 -18.10
N GLN A 694 -25.74 -1.43 -18.01
CA GLN A 694 -26.39 -0.86 -19.18
C GLN A 694 -25.41 -0.03 -20.03
N GLY A 695 -24.57 0.79 -19.40
CA GLY A 695 -23.54 1.54 -20.10
C GLY A 695 -22.51 0.65 -20.82
N ALA A 696 -22.16 -0.49 -20.22
CA ALA A 696 -21.30 -1.48 -20.87
C ALA A 696 -21.99 -2.16 -22.06
N GLN A 697 -23.28 -2.47 -21.93
CA GLN A 697 -24.06 -3.06 -23.02
C GLN A 697 -24.18 -2.09 -24.21
N ARG A 698 -24.50 -0.82 -23.95
CA ARG A 698 -24.52 0.25 -24.97
C ARG A 698 -23.20 0.31 -25.74
N LYS A 699 -22.08 0.31 -25.01
CA LYS A 699 -20.74 0.32 -25.61
C LYS A 699 -20.46 -0.91 -26.48
N VAL A 700 -20.90 -2.09 -26.06
CA VAL A 700 -20.78 -3.33 -26.86
C VAL A 700 -21.64 -3.27 -28.12
N ASN A 701 -22.82 -2.66 -28.03
CA ASN A 701 -23.75 -2.50 -29.15
C ASN A 701 -23.38 -1.34 -30.10
N GLY A 702 -22.38 -0.52 -29.77
CA GLY A 702 -22.04 0.69 -30.53
C GLY A 702 -22.98 1.88 -30.30
N GLU A 703 -23.82 1.82 -29.28
CA GLU A 703 -24.76 2.88 -28.90
C GLU A 703 -24.06 3.99 -28.08
N PRO A 704 -24.56 5.25 -28.15
CA PRO A 704 -24.02 6.34 -27.34
C PRO A 704 -24.23 6.05 -25.85
N LEU A 705 -23.22 6.36 -25.03
CA LEU A 705 -23.27 6.08 -23.59
C LEU A 705 -24.37 6.89 -22.89
N ILE A 706 -24.49 8.17 -23.25
CA ILE A 706 -25.56 9.07 -22.83
C ILE A 706 -26.54 9.15 -24.00
N ASP A 707 -27.81 8.89 -23.71
CA ASP A 707 -28.88 9.02 -24.69
C ASP A 707 -29.30 10.49 -24.76
N ILE A 708 -28.90 11.17 -25.82
CA ILE A 708 -29.18 12.59 -26.05
C ILE A 708 -30.46 12.83 -26.84
N GLU A 709 -30.98 11.78 -27.51
CA GLU A 709 -32.20 11.88 -28.31
C GLU A 709 -33.43 11.91 -27.41
N GLY A 710 -33.42 11.10 -26.34
CA GLY A 710 -34.57 11.00 -25.42
C GLY A 710 -35.77 10.31 -26.06
N ALA A 711 -36.91 10.29 -25.35
CA ALA A 711 -38.16 9.81 -25.92
C ALA A 711 -38.92 10.95 -26.64
N GLU A 712 -39.95 10.60 -27.41
CA GLU A 712 -40.83 11.56 -28.06
C GLU A 712 -41.40 12.57 -27.05
N GLY A 713 -41.28 13.87 -27.34
CA GLY A 713 -41.70 14.96 -26.45
C GLY A 713 -40.74 15.26 -25.28
N GLU A 714 -39.54 14.67 -25.27
CA GLU A 714 -38.49 14.95 -24.31
C GLU A 714 -37.27 15.61 -24.97
N GLN A 715 -36.62 16.51 -24.24
CA GLN A 715 -35.38 17.13 -24.66
C GLN A 715 -34.28 16.84 -23.63
N PHE A 716 -33.15 16.28 -24.05
CA PHE A 716 -32.01 16.08 -23.16
C PHE A 716 -31.56 17.41 -22.54
N HIS A 717 -31.34 17.41 -21.23
CA HIS A 717 -30.91 18.60 -20.49
C HIS A 717 -29.47 18.47 -19.98
N ILE A 718 -29.21 17.52 -19.08
CA ILE A 718 -27.89 17.31 -18.47
C ILE A 718 -27.69 15.83 -18.11
N ALA A 719 -26.44 15.40 -18.01
CA ALA A 719 -26.06 14.10 -17.47
C ALA A 719 -25.21 14.28 -16.22
N LEU A 720 -25.74 13.87 -15.06
CA LEU A 720 -25.06 13.97 -13.77
C LEU A 720 -24.28 12.69 -13.47
N HIS A 721 -23.02 12.83 -13.09
CA HIS A 721 -22.12 11.76 -12.67
C HIS A 721 -21.68 11.97 -11.22
N ILE A 722 -21.25 10.88 -10.57
CA ILE A 722 -20.65 10.98 -9.23
C ILE A 722 -19.49 11.99 -9.26
N ASN A 723 -19.45 12.86 -8.25
CA ASN A 723 -18.53 13.97 -8.07
C ASN A 723 -18.67 15.12 -9.08
N ASP A 724 -19.71 15.16 -9.92
CA ASP A 724 -20.03 16.40 -10.65
C ASP A 724 -20.41 17.49 -9.63
N MET A 725 -19.88 18.68 -9.86
CA MET A 725 -20.09 19.87 -9.03
C MET A 725 -21.34 20.60 -9.49
N VAL A 726 -22.18 21.04 -8.56
CA VAL A 726 -23.42 21.76 -8.86
C VAL A 726 -23.60 22.94 -7.91
N GLU A 727 -24.32 23.96 -8.36
CA GLU A 727 -24.91 24.99 -7.52
C GLU A 727 -26.41 24.72 -7.40
N LEU A 728 -26.96 24.83 -6.20
CA LEU A 728 -28.41 24.74 -5.97
C LEU A 728 -28.84 25.57 -4.77
N GLU A 729 -30.13 25.91 -4.72
CA GLU A 729 -30.75 26.51 -3.54
C GLU A 729 -31.13 25.44 -2.50
N HIS A 730 -30.69 25.67 -1.25
CA HIS A 730 -31.04 24.85 -0.11
C HIS A 730 -31.23 25.73 1.13
N LYS A 731 -32.39 25.63 1.78
CA LYS A 731 -32.75 26.43 2.98
C LYS A 731 -32.59 27.95 2.80
N GLY A 732 -32.89 28.46 1.60
CA GLY A 732 -32.83 29.89 1.29
C GLY A 732 -31.45 30.40 0.86
N GLU A 733 -30.43 29.55 0.84
CA GLU A 733 -29.06 29.92 0.41
C GLU A 733 -28.64 29.16 -0.85
N ARG A 734 -27.85 29.82 -1.70
CA ARG A 734 -27.16 29.15 -2.81
C ARG A 734 -25.87 28.51 -2.31
N ILE A 735 -25.76 27.20 -2.51
CA ILE A 735 -24.62 26.43 -2.05
C ILE A 735 -24.00 25.62 -3.18
N ILE A 736 -22.68 25.47 -3.13
CA ILE A 736 -21.92 24.61 -4.04
C ILE A 736 -21.84 23.20 -3.43
N CYS A 737 -22.23 22.21 -4.22
CA CYS A 737 -22.28 20.81 -3.82
C CYS A 737 -21.60 19.91 -4.85
N TYR A 738 -21.35 18.66 -4.48
CA TYR A 738 -21.01 17.59 -5.42
C TYR A 738 -22.02 16.44 -5.31
N LEU A 739 -22.25 15.73 -6.42
CA LEU A 739 -23.11 14.55 -6.44
C LEU A 739 -22.40 13.36 -5.77
N GLN A 740 -22.89 12.90 -4.62
CA GLN A 740 -22.30 11.79 -3.87
C GLN A 740 -22.83 10.42 -4.33
N MET A 741 -24.12 10.32 -4.62
CA MET A 741 -24.78 9.04 -4.90
C MET A 741 -26.06 9.22 -5.74
N MET A 742 -26.37 8.20 -6.54
CA MET A 742 -27.61 8.09 -7.31
C MET A 742 -28.32 6.80 -6.96
N MET A 743 -29.62 6.88 -6.64
CA MET A 743 -30.50 5.74 -6.39
C MET A 743 -31.26 5.37 -7.65
N GLN A 744 -31.51 4.08 -7.87
CA GLN A 744 -32.25 3.60 -9.06
C GLN A 744 -33.66 4.17 -9.20
N ARG A 745 -34.29 4.56 -8.09
CA ARG A 745 -35.64 5.17 -8.10
C ARG A 745 -35.65 6.65 -8.53
N GLY A 746 -34.52 7.18 -9.00
CA GLY A 746 -34.41 8.56 -9.50
C GLY A 746 -34.09 9.60 -8.42
N GLU A 747 -33.78 9.18 -7.19
CA GLU A 747 -33.31 10.07 -6.12
C GLU A 747 -31.79 10.21 -6.17
N VAL A 748 -31.26 11.41 -5.95
CA VAL A 748 -29.83 11.71 -5.90
C VAL A 748 -29.48 12.40 -4.59
N ILE A 749 -28.26 12.14 -4.10
CA ILE A 749 -27.75 12.72 -2.87
C ILE A 749 -26.56 13.60 -3.18
N PHE A 750 -26.69 14.89 -2.84
CA PHE A 750 -25.63 15.88 -2.89
C PHE A 750 -25.01 16.09 -1.51
N ARG A 751 -23.79 16.62 -1.49
CA ARG A 751 -23.11 17.11 -0.29
C ARG A 751 -22.38 18.42 -0.56
N PRO A 752 -22.23 19.31 0.44
CA PRO A 752 -21.41 20.51 0.32
C PRO A 752 -20.00 20.17 -0.16
N HIS A 753 -19.39 21.00 -1.01
CA HIS A 753 -18.06 20.72 -1.55
C HIS A 753 -16.97 20.60 -0.47
N THR A 754 -17.15 21.26 0.67
CA THR A 754 -16.24 21.24 1.82
C THR A 754 -16.37 19.98 2.67
N ASP A 755 -17.48 19.24 2.59
CA ASP A 755 -17.75 18.13 3.51
C ASP A 755 -16.80 16.95 3.27
N ALA A 756 -16.08 16.55 4.32
CA ALA A 756 -15.17 15.40 4.34
C ALA A 756 -15.64 14.28 5.29
N THR A 757 -16.87 14.34 5.79
CA THR A 757 -17.45 13.28 6.64
C THR A 757 -17.57 11.96 5.88
N VAL A 758 -17.55 10.84 6.61
CA VAL A 758 -17.71 9.50 6.02
C VAL A 758 -19.08 9.34 5.35
N LYS A 759 -19.18 8.45 4.34
CA LYS A 759 -20.44 8.24 3.59
C LYS A 759 -21.63 7.82 4.46
N ALA A 760 -21.37 7.15 5.59
CA ALA A 760 -22.39 6.74 6.53
C ALA A 760 -23.03 7.91 7.29
N ASP A 761 -22.30 9.03 7.41
CA ASP A 761 -22.80 10.25 8.00
C ASP A 761 -23.89 10.87 7.11
N ARG A 762 -25.05 11.18 7.71
CA ARG A 762 -26.19 11.75 6.98
C ARG A 762 -26.39 13.23 7.27
N THR A 763 -25.57 13.83 8.12
CA THR A 763 -25.75 15.18 8.66
C THR A 763 -25.87 16.24 7.56
N PHE A 764 -25.04 16.16 6.53
CA PHE A 764 -24.98 17.14 5.43
C PHE A 764 -25.52 16.62 4.09
N GLN A 765 -26.28 15.52 4.10
CA GLN A 765 -26.84 14.96 2.87
C GLN A 765 -28.05 15.78 2.39
N ILE A 766 -28.01 16.20 1.13
CA ILE A 766 -29.09 16.92 0.47
C ILE A 766 -29.71 15.99 -0.57
N SER A 767 -30.87 15.42 -0.25
CA SER A 767 -31.61 14.58 -1.19
C SER A 767 -32.44 15.42 -2.16
N LYS A 768 -32.37 15.08 -3.45
CA LYS A 768 -33.19 15.67 -4.50
C LYS A 768 -33.67 14.60 -5.48
N ARG A 769 -34.83 14.85 -6.06
CA ARG A 769 -35.36 14.21 -7.28
C ARG A 769 -35.33 15.21 -8.44
N PRO A 770 -35.41 14.77 -9.71
CA PRO A 770 -35.38 15.62 -10.90
C PRO A 770 -36.17 16.91 -10.78
N GLU A 771 -37.45 16.82 -10.41
CA GLU A 771 -38.30 18.00 -10.29
C GLU A 771 -37.90 18.94 -9.14
N THR A 772 -37.44 18.39 -8.01
CA THR A 772 -36.93 19.22 -6.91
C THR A 772 -35.55 19.83 -7.20
N MET A 773 -34.77 19.25 -8.13
CA MET A 773 -33.54 19.85 -8.64
C MET A 773 -33.85 21.08 -9.50
N ARG A 774 -34.85 20.96 -10.39
CA ARG A 774 -35.38 22.07 -11.19
C ARG A 774 -35.84 23.23 -10.30
N LYS A 775 -36.67 22.93 -9.30
CA LYS A 775 -37.20 23.94 -8.37
C LYS A 775 -36.12 24.64 -7.55
N SER A 776 -35.02 23.97 -7.23
CA SER A 776 -33.86 24.60 -6.57
C SER A 776 -32.92 25.34 -7.53
N GLY A 777 -33.29 25.47 -8.80
CA GLY A 777 -32.47 26.15 -9.81
C GLY A 777 -31.10 25.51 -10.01
N LEU A 778 -31.02 24.17 -9.97
CA LEU A 778 -29.76 23.44 -10.05
C LEU A 778 -28.99 23.78 -11.33
N ARG A 779 -27.70 24.10 -11.18
CA ARG A 779 -26.77 24.36 -12.28
C ARG A 779 -25.55 23.46 -12.15
N LEU A 780 -25.16 22.82 -13.24
CA LEU A 780 -23.89 22.09 -13.31
C LEU A 780 -22.73 23.09 -13.39
N LEU A 781 -21.73 22.93 -12.53
CA LEU A 781 -20.54 23.77 -12.49
C LEU A 781 -19.36 23.04 -13.13
N GLN A 782 -18.57 23.76 -13.91
CA GLN A 782 -17.22 23.31 -14.24
C GLN A 782 -16.27 23.92 -13.22
N VAL A 783 -15.44 23.07 -12.59
CA VAL A 783 -14.46 23.52 -11.62
C VAL A 783 -13.11 23.00 -12.06
N ASP A 784 -12.14 23.89 -12.22
CA ASP A 784 -10.78 23.53 -12.60
C ASP A 784 -10.02 22.86 -11.44
N ALA A 785 -8.76 22.46 -11.68
CA ALA A 785 -7.96 21.75 -10.68
C ALA A 785 -7.61 22.59 -9.44
N ILE A 786 -7.72 23.92 -9.51
CA ILE A 786 -7.40 24.86 -8.42
C ILE A 786 -8.66 25.48 -7.80
N GLY A 787 -9.85 24.96 -8.12
CA GLY A 787 -11.10 25.41 -7.51
C GLY A 787 -11.66 26.70 -8.12
N LYS A 788 -11.34 27.02 -9.36
CA LYS A 788 -11.95 28.14 -10.09
C LYS A 788 -13.13 27.64 -10.92
N LEU A 789 -14.23 28.41 -10.86
CA LEU A 789 -15.47 28.19 -11.61
C LEU A 789 -15.34 28.67 -13.06
#